data_AF-A0A2S2QJQ3-F1
#
_entry.id   AF-A0A2S2QJQ3-F1
#
_cell.length_a   1.000
_cell.length_b   1.000
_cell.length_c   1.000
_cell.angle_alpha   90.00
_cell.angle_beta   90.00
_cell.angle_gamma   90.00
#
_symmetry.space_group_name_H-M   'P 1'
#
loop_
_entity.id
_entity.type
_entity.pdbx_description
1 polymer ?
#
loop_
_entity_poly.entity_id
_entity_poly.type
_entity_poly.pdbx_seq_one_letter_code
_entity_poly.pdbx_strand_id
1 'polypeptide(L)'
;MMELIAQGKIKKKILPGSKIPSTISKSDINFINSEQPGHNFVDNDDNNGRDYVNDGLNKLDGKVEENNEIMGEPGSNMSCVESITYAGSIEDLQDLSTDQIKLFEHYKFKDPSDISNSLAIYNHKKNIVQTVNANSVVLITGPTGCGKSTQVPQYILDDCMSRKKNCNIIVTQPRRIAAISVSKQVNKERSWKNGLLVGYQVGRKKDFDPHTVKILYCTTGILLQKIIKAKSLSEFTHIILDEVHERTLEMDFLLLVIKKLIKTNSQSTRVILMSATANTDKLGDYFSDYYGPPHNVFVPACEIKVGDKKNFFIHKYYLDDLLDIVPSARRMEFHKPQIESTGYKTAIELVKAFDTLESGNSIIKPSVLVFLPGIFEIEEMHRLMENVMVSENHKWTLIPLHSSITNEEQDRVFEQPPLNYRKIILSTNIAESSITVPDIEYVIDFCLMKQIKNELKSNYSMLIMTWASKSNCEQRAGRVGRVNNGRVYRLVPESMFSDFIVDEVSEMCRCSLSRIVLMSKILDMGTPKQLLANALEPPSLKNIALTVVTLKQVGALLPTVNGIISTTDGDITYMGKVMANLPLEPPMSKLIYFGYIFNILSESIIMACGLSLKSIFSQPFNKRLEAYTQKLTWANHSCSDPIAYISPYQRWLERKPEFDRNRNLERNWASANFIELSAIRELYDLVDDVTNRLKRSFNIVVNSGQMKWVKPEEKAMACKVILAGSFYPNYFIRGITNAYMDEHHVLKILDEHDPNRTVYFTGFPNDQPKVLYKEAIENMFPTNLVGKPTAHFSTSNKVFIEFPMTNVNDLKNKNNLNGSQLVPGSISFGVYIALKMNQLKFAFKIPLLKPEDAQKKLELYTKNIASQKEKLPQEILPIQKSIIEEIQTNVKHITLSVSHFESISCFWAHLYGEAYTNKLSNIWNTLSNKINYTKTHVRDLAINEFYIVMYKNDNYRAKLMNFIPGPREKYRFFLIDFGETVDVLVENIFSIINEDIKTKIYSIPALAFQCTIAKIRPATNGKLESNWSDEANEIFKIVENSNGVFYGKIYSIVNGIVSFEDLKYIN
;
A
#
# COMPACT_ATOMS: atom_id res chain seq x y z
N MET A 1 2.76 -24.48 34.56
CA MET A 1 3.91 -24.16 33.65
C MET A 1 4.95 -23.25 34.30
N MET A 2 4.60 -22.06 34.79
CA MET A 2 5.57 -21.13 35.43
C MET A 2 6.41 -21.78 36.54
N GLU A 3 5.82 -22.66 37.36
CA GLU A 3 6.52 -23.39 38.42
C GLU A 3 7.56 -24.39 37.89
N LEU A 4 7.37 -24.97 36.70
CA LEU A 4 8.37 -25.86 36.08
C LEU A 4 9.59 -25.09 35.58
N ILE A 5 9.43 -23.78 35.29
CA ILE A 5 10.53 -22.85 35.00
C ILE A 5 11.23 -22.49 36.32
N ALA A 6 10.49 -22.22 37.40
CA ALA A 6 11.05 -21.95 38.72
C ALA A 6 11.81 -23.15 39.33
N GLN A 7 11.35 -24.38 39.08
CA GLN A 7 12.02 -25.63 39.49
C GLN A 7 13.27 -25.98 38.65
N GLY A 8 13.66 -25.15 37.66
CA GLY A 8 14.89 -25.34 36.87
C GLY A 8 14.90 -26.55 35.92
N LYS A 9 13.80 -27.31 35.82
CA LYS A 9 13.69 -28.55 35.02
C LYS A 9 13.72 -28.30 33.51
N ILE A 10 13.55 -27.06 33.05
CA ILE A 10 13.58 -26.67 31.63
C ILE A 10 14.74 -25.71 31.37
N LYS A 11 15.77 -26.16 30.62
CA LYS A 11 16.94 -25.33 30.29
C LYS A 11 16.60 -24.26 29.24
N LYS A 12 16.74 -22.99 29.61
CA LYS A 12 16.55 -21.81 28.75
C LYS A 12 17.60 -21.76 27.63
N LYS A 13 17.26 -22.21 26.42
CA LYS A 13 18.14 -22.16 25.24
C LYS A 13 18.11 -20.75 24.63
N ILE A 14 19.14 -19.95 24.90
CA ILE A 14 19.25 -18.56 24.39
C ILE A 14 19.66 -18.59 22.91
N LEU A 15 18.93 -17.86 22.07
CA LEU A 15 19.26 -17.69 20.65
C LEU A 15 20.38 -16.65 20.46
N PRO A 16 21.35 -16.89 19.54
CA PRO A 16 22.41 -15.93 19.24
C PRO A 16 21.82 -14.68 18.59
N GLY A 17 22.14 -13.50 19.14
CA GLY A 17 21.64 -12.19 18.70
C GLY A 17 21.16 -11.29 19.83
N SER A 18 20.77 -11.85 20.98
CA SER A 18 20.24 -11.10 22.14
C SER A 18 21.30 -10.45 23.04
N LYS A 19 22.34 -9.85 22.45
CA LYS A 19 23.36 -9.05 23.17
C LYS A 19 23.68 -7.75 22.43
N ILE A 20 22.88 -6.71 22.72
CA ILE A 20 23.31 -5.31 22.58
C ILE A 20 23.76 -4.86 23.98
N PRO A 21 24.97 -4.29 24.17
CA PRO A 21 25.40 -3.79 25.48
C PRO A 21 24.54 -2.61 25.94
N SER A 22 23.69 -2.83 26.94
CA SER A 22 22.82 -1.80 27.51
C SER A 22 23.55 -0.92 28.53
N THR A 23 24.65 -0.29 28.09
CA THR A 23 25.51 0.58 28.92
C THR A 23 25.96 1.81 28.11
N ILE A 24 25.02 2.69 27.80
CA ILE A 24 25.30 4.11 27.56
C ILE A 24 25.10 4.80 28.92
N SER A 25 26.08 5.58 29.37
CA SER A 25 26.00 6.30 30.66
C SER A 25 24.96 7.41 30.62
N LYS A 26 24.37 7.71 31.78
CA LYS A 26 23.36 8.79 31.94
C LYS A 26 23.93 10.21 31.87
N SER A 27 25.21 10.37 31.54
CA SER A 27 25.92 11.66 31.47
C SER A 27 25.62 12.45 30.20
N ASP A 28 25.46 11.77 29.06
CA ASP A 28 25.67 12.39 27.74
C ASP A 28 24.36 12.84 27.05
N ILE A 29 23.25 12.85 27.79
CA ILE A 29 21.89 13.16 27.27
C ILE A 29 21.33 14.48 27.86
N ASN A 30 22.11 15.19 28.69
CA ASN A 30 21.70 16.41 29.39
C ASN A 30 22.02 17.73 28.65
N PHE A 31 22.08 17.72 27.32
CA PHE A 31 21.99 18.93 26.49
C PHE A 31 20.95 18.72 25.39
N ILE A 32 19.87 19.53 25.41
CA ILE A 32 18.86 19.86 24.36
C ILE A 32 17.43 20.05 24.94
N ASN A 33 17.09 19.48 26.11
CA ASN A 33 15.71 19.53 26.65
C ASN A 33 15.51 20.50 27.83
N SER A 34 15.44 21.78 27.53
CA SER A 34 14.78 22.86 28.30
C SER A 34 14.47 23.99 27.30
N GLU A 35 13.34 24.71 27.30
CA GLU A 35 12.27 24.91 28.31
C GLU A 35 10.85 24.97 27.68
N GLN A 36 9.84 25.17 28.53
CA GLN A 36 8.50 25.72 28.21
C GLN A 36 7.98 26.48 29.46
N PRO A 37 7.01 27.42 29.34
CA PRO A 37 6.81 28.37 28.24
C PRO A 37 6.46 29.80 28.70
N GLY A 38 7.03 30.81 28.04
CA GLY A 38 6.41 32.14 27.84
C GLY A 38 6.49 33.18 28.97
N HIS A 39 7.20 34.29 28.70
CA HIS A 39 6.59 35.63 28.70
C HIS A 39 7.44 36.66 27.93
N ASN A 40 6.82 37.81 27.70
CA ASN A 40 7.15 38.93 26.81
C ASN A 40 8.60 39.50 26.82
N PHE A 41 8.92 40.18 25.71
CA PHE A 41 9.57 41.51 25.56
C PHE A 41 10.94 41.65 24.84
N VAL A 42 10.93 42.61 23.91
CA VAL A 42 12.02 43.39 23.27
C VAL A 42 12.91 42.66 22.25
N ASP A 43 13.11 43.38 21.13
CA ASP A 43 13.93 43.05 19.98
C ASP A 43 15.44 43.13 20.25
N ASN A 44 16.23 42.43 19.44
CA ASN A 44 17.34 43.04 18.71
C ASN A 44 17.76 42.13 17.56
N ASP A 45 18.26 42.74 16.49
CA ASP A 45 18.90 42.04 15.38
C ASP A 45 20.18 41.31 15.85
N ASP A 46 20.54 40.23 15.15
CA ASP A 46 21.75 40.36 14.34
C ASP A 46 21.78 39.38 13.15
N ASN A 47 22.32 39.85 12.02
CA ASN A 47 22.65 39.01 10.88
C ASN A 47 24.13 38.62 10.98
N ASN A 48 24.46 37.33 10.80
CA ASN A 48 25.47 36.85 9.84
C ASN A 48 25.76 35.35 10.03
N GLY A 49 26.12 34.67 8.94
CA GLY A 49 26.29 33.20 8.95
C GLY A 49 26.74 32.58 7.62
N ARG A 50 27.41 33.35 6.75
CA ARG A 50 28.12 32.85 5.57
C ARG A 50 29.58 33.21 5.72
N ASP A 51 30.45 32.22 5.94
CA ASP A 51 31.83 32.22 5.44
C ASP A 51 32.53 30.87 5.70
N TYR A 52 33.84 30.81 5.43
CA TYR A 52 34.76 29.67 5.55
C TYR A 52 34.73 28.64 4.41
N VAL A 53 35.22 29.09 3.26
CA VAL A 53 36.03 28.29 2.33
C VAL A 53 37.43 28.92 2.27
N ASN A 54 38.45 28.11 1.99
CA ASN A 54 39.90 28.43 2.02
C ASN A 54 40.51 28.57 3.42
N ASP A 55 41.16 27.51 3.90
CA ASP A 55 42.63 27.47 3.89
C ASP A 55 43.14 26.02 4.03
N GLY A 56 44.41 25.76 3.65
CA GLY A 56 45.08 24.49 3.98
C GLY A 56 45.50 23.56 2.84
N LEU A 57 46.01 24.08 1.71
CA LEU A 57 46.82 23.29 0.76
C LEU A 57 48.24 23.84 0.70
N ASN A 58 49.18 23.19 1.41
CA ASN A 58 50.60 23.06 1.04
C ASN A 58 51.42 22.29 2.11
N LYS A 59 52.39 21.48 1.64
CA LYS A 59 53.40 20.64 2.35
C LYS A 59 53.04 19.17 2.59
N LEU A 60 53.56 18.28 1.73
CA LEU A 60 54.76 17.48 2.04
C LEU A 60 55.09 16.56 0.84
N ASP A 61 56.18 16.86 0.14
CA ASP A 61 56.82 15.95 -0.81
C ASP A 61 57.90 15.11 -0.12
N GLY A 62 58.08 13.88 -0.62
CA GLY A 62 59.31 13.11 -0.47
C GLY A 62 59.51 12.34 0.84
N LYS A 63 59.41 11.01 0.76
CA LYS A 63 60.59 10.20 0.42
C LYS A 63 60.21 8.77 -0.02
N VAL A 64 61.11 8.18 -0.80
CA VAL A 64 61.12 6.76 -1.19
C VAL A 64 62.00 5.99 -0.21
N GLU A 65 61.63 4.76 0.12
CA GLU A 65 62.60 3.69 0.39
C GLU A 65 61.94 2.33 0.08
N GLU A 66 62.74 1.39 -0.41
CA GLU A 66 62.28 0.12 -1.00
C GLU A 66 62.32 -1.02 0.03
N ASN A 67 61.60 -2.12 -0.22
CA ASN A 67 62.08 -3.48 0.07
C ASN A 67 61.21 -4.58 -0.59
N ASN A 68 61.83 -5.19 -1.59
CA ASN A 68 61.69 -6.56 -2.13
C ASN A 68 61.62 -7.65 -1.01
N GLU A 69 61.29 -8.94 -1.18
CA GLU A 69 61.03 -9.89 -2.31
C GLU A 69 60.41 -11.19 -1.69
N ILE A 70 59.93 -12.29 -2.33
CA ILE A 70 59.66 -12.74 -3.72
C ILE A 70 58.60 -13.89 -3.65
N MET A 71 58.32 -14.59 -4.77
CA MET A 71 57.38 -15.71 -4.99
C MET A 71 55.89 -15.32 -5.08
N GLY A 72 55.12 -15.67 -6.12
CA GLY A 72 55.29 -16.66 -7.20
C GLY A 72 54.26 -17.78 -7.05
N GLU A 73 53.49 -18.24 -8.05
CA GLU A 73 53.56 -18.02 -9.51
C GLU A 73 52.11 -18.03 -10.15
N PRO A 74 51.81 -18.26 -11.45
CA PRO A 74 51.18 -17.22 -12.27
C PRO A 74 49.75 -17.51 -12.78
N GLY A 75 49.06 -16.45 -13.23
CA GLY A 75 47.81 -16.54 -14.00
C GLY A 75 47.53 -15.23 -14.75
N SER A 76 47.70 -15.23 -16.08
CA SER A 76 47.71 -14.01 -16.88
C SER A 76 46.32 -13.46 -17.26
N ASN A 77 46.18 -12.14 -17.20
CA ASN A 77 45.43 -11.37 -18.20
C ASN A 77 45.84 -9.88 -18.10
N MET A 78 46.74 -9.47 -18.99
CA MET A 78 47.38 -8.16 -18.98
C MET A 78 46.76 -7.27 -20.07
N SER A 79 45.85 -6.37 -19.68
CA SER A 79 45.14 -5.47 -20.60
C SER A 79 44.85 -4.07 -20.05
N CYS A 80 45.33 -3.74 -18.83
CA CYS A 80 44.95 -2.53 -18.10
C CYS A 80 46.02 -1.42 -18.07
N VAL A 81 47.05 -1.51 -18.91
CA VAL A 81 48.20 -0.56 -18.89
C VAL A 81 48.21 0.37 -20.13
N GLU A 82 47.77 -0.12 -21.29
CA GLU A 82 47.80 0.65 -22.55
C GLU A 82 46.70 1.73 -22.63
N SER A 83 45.70 1.70 -21.75
CA SER A 83 44.54 2.61 -21.78
C SER A 83 44.84 4.06 -21.37
N ILE A 84 46.03 4.34 -20.81
CA ILE A 84 46.33 5.63 -20.16
C ILE A 84 46.84 6.67 -21.17
N THR A 85 47.49 6.24 -22.26
CA THR A 85 48.16 7.12 -23.24
C THR A 85 47.25 7.69 -24.33
N TYR A 86 46.02 7.19 -24.49
CA TYR A 86 45.12 7.52 -25.61
C TYR A 86 44.08 8.62 -25.32
N ALA A 87 44.03 9.16 -24.09
CA ALA A 87 42.95 10.05 -23.64
C ALA A 87 42.98 11.48 -24.20
N GLY A 88 43.95 11.82 -25.06
CA GLY A 88 44.21 13.20 -25.52
C GLY A 88 43.69 13.55 -26.92
N SER A 89 43.30 12.58 -27.74
CA SER A 89 42.90 12.79 -29.14
C SER A 89 41.41 12.50 -29.37
N ILE A 90 40.78 13.29 -30.24
CA ILE A 90 39.53 12.89 -30.88
C ILE A 90 39.91 11.85 -31.94
N GLU A 91 39.27 10.68 -31.92
CA GLU A 91 39.40 9.67 -32.98
C GLU A 91 39.00 10.29 -34.34
N ASP A 92 39.97 10.39 -35.25
CA ASP A 92 39.71 10.74 -36.64
C ASP A 92 39.17 9.53 -37.42
N LEU A 93 38.56 9.80 -38.56
CA LEU A 93 37.79 8.85 -39.38
C LEU A 93 38.49 7.56 -39.83
N GLN A 94 39.80 7.44 -39.66
CA GLN A 94 40.58 6.34 -40.22
C GLN A 94 40.31 5.00 -39.49
N ASP A 95 39.79 5.04 -38.26
CA ASP A 95 39.46 3.86 -37.45
C ASP A 95 37.98 3.42 -37.53
N LEU A 96 37.14 4.11 -38.33
CA LEU A 96 35.72 3.75 -38.50
C LEU A 96 35.53 2.62 -39.52
N SER A 97 34.89 1.53 -39.09
CA SER A 97 34.67 0.36 -39.94
C SER A 97 33.81 0.65 -41.18
N THR A 98 34.18 0.02 -42.29
CA THR A 98 33.60 0.22 -43.64
C THR A 98 32.07 0.07 -43.69
N ASP A 99 31.49 -0.68 -42.76
CA ASP A 99 30.05 -0.93 -42.72
C ASP A 99 29.25 0.22 -42.09
N GLN A 100 29.85 1.07 -41.25
CA GLN A 100 29.18 2.30 -40.81
C GLN A 100 28.98 3.28 -41.98
N ILE A 101 29.92 3.35 -42.92
CA ILE A 101 29.79 4.21 -44.11
C ILE A 101 28.63 3.71 -45.00
N LYS A 102 28.59 2.41 -45.32
CA LYS A 102 27.53 1.78 -46.13
C LYS A 102 26.12 1.94 -45.53
N LEU A 103 26.02 1.95 -44.19
CA LEU A 103 24.75 2.17 -43.49
C LEU A 103 24.12 3.52 -43.88
N PHE A 104 24.93 4.58 -43.99
CA PHE A 104 24.44 5.94 -44.21
C PHE A 104 24.13 6.28 -45.67
N GLU A 105 24.74 5.60 -46.64
CA GLU A 105 24.38 5.73 -48.06
C GLU A 105 22.92 5.33 -48.35
N HIS A 106 22.30 4.53 -47.47
CA HIS A 106 20.91 4.08 -47.59
C HIS A 106 19.88 5.01 -46.93
N TYR A 107 20.28 5.98 -46.10
CA TYR A 107 19.33 6.85 -45.36
C TYR A 107 19.32 8.29 -45.86
N LYS A 108 18.12 8.82 -46.09
CA LYS A 108 17.92 10.24 -46.38
C LYS A 108 18.03 11.05 -45.07
N PHE A 109 18.86 12.09 -45.10
CA PHE A 109 19.08 13.03 -43.98
C PHE A 109 18.31 14.35 -44.11
N LYS A 110 17.53 14.55 -45.19
CA LYS A 110 16.55 15.64 -45.27
C LYS A 110 15.20 15.17 -44.71
N ASP A 111 14.54 16.03 -43.94
CA ASP A 111 13.11 15.92 -43.65
C ASP A 111 12.34 15.93 -44.99
N PRO A 112 11.57 14.88 -45.34
CA PRO A 112 10.82 14.82 -46.58
C PRO A 112 9.50 15.60 -46.54
N SER A 113 9.17 16.23 -45.41
CA SER A 113 7.92 16.96 -45.17
C SER A 113 8.11 18.47 -44.96
N ASP A 114 9.34 18.92 -44.70
CA ASP A 114 9.70 20.29 -44.27
C ASP A 114 8.93 20.83 -43.04
N ILE A 115 8.16 19.98 -42.33
CA ILE A 115 7.37 20.37 -41.15
C ILE A 115 8.28 20.87 -40.02
N SER A 116 9.47 20.29 -39.87
CA SER A 116 10.46 20.74 -38.88
C SER A 116 10.91 22.19 -39.07
N ASN A 117 10.82 22.75 -40.28
CA ASN A 117 11.16 24.14 -40.57
C ASN A 117 10.14 25.15 -40.00
N SER A 118 8.92 24.70 -39.69
CA SER A 118 7.86 25.56 -39.12
C SER A 118 8.02 25.86 -37.63
N LEU A 119 8.84 25.06 -36.93
CA LEU A 119 9.03 25.15 -35.48
C LEU A 119 9.92 26.34 -35.10
N ALA A 120 9.63 26.99 -33.97
CA ALA A 120 10.36 28.18 -33.51
C ALA A 120 11.88 27.93 -33.34
N ILE A 121 12.29 26.71 -32.96
CA ILE A 121 13.70 26.33 -32.82
C ILE A 121 14.49 26.30 -34.15
N TYR A 122 13.83 26.19 -35.30
CA TYR A 122 14.49 26.09 -36.60
C TYR A 122 15.39 27.31 -36.90
N ASN A 123 14.90 28.51 -36.58
CA ASN A 123 15.64 29.77 -36.72
C ASN A 123 16.97 29.76 -35.94
N HIS A 124 17.05 28.96 -34.87
CA HIS A 124 18.23 28.84 -34.01
C HIS A 124 19.17 27.68 -34.42
N LYS A 125 18.84 26.86 -35.44
CA LYS A 125 19.60 25.65 -35.83
C LYS A 125 21.11 25.89 -35.97
N LYS A 126 21.51 26.94 -36.71
CA LYS A 126 22.93 27.28 -36.90
C LYS A 126 23.61 27.66 -35.59
N ASN A 127 22.98 28.51 -34.78
CA ASN A 127 23.51 28.96 -33.50
C ASN A 127 23.68 27.77 -32.53
N ILE A 128 22.65 26.94 -32.38
CA ILE A 128 22.70 25.72 -31.53
C ILE A 128 23.88 24.83 -31.91
N VAL A 129 24.06 24.54 -33.20
CA VAL A 129 25.17 23.74 -33.70
C VAL A 129 26.53 24.38 -33.42
N GLN A 130 26.67 25.70 -33.63
CA GLN A 130 27.93 26.41 -33.39
C GLN A 130 28.29 26.43 -31.90
N THR A 131 27.34 26.77 -31.02
CA THR A 131 27.55 26.83 -29.56
C THR A 131 27.85 25.46 -28.96
N VAL A 132 27.15 24.39 -29.38
CA VAL A 132 27.40 23.01 -28.90
C VAL A 132 28.76 22.48 -29.34
N ASN A 133 29.28 22.92 -30.49
CA ASN A 133 30.66 22.60 -30.89
C ASN A 133 31.71 23.36 -30.08
N ALA A 134 31.42 24.60 -29.67
CA ALA A 134 32.38 25.48 -29.01
C ALA A 134 32.48 25.32 -27.48
N ASN A 135 31.43 24.84 -26.81
CA ASN A 135 31.33 24.83 -25.34
C ASN A 135 31.24 23.40 -24.76
N SER A 136 31.78 23.20 -23.56
CA SER A 136 31.66 21.97 -22.77
C SER A 136 30.19 21.65 -22.42
N VAL A 137 29.48 22.68 -21.96
CA VAL A 137 28.07 22.65 -21.55
C VAL A 137 27.30 23.78 -22.23
N VAL A 138 26.10 23.47 -22.74
CA VAL A 138 25.18 24.44 -23.35
C VAL A 138 23.80 24.32 -22.72
N LEU A 139 23.15 25.45 -22.48
CA LEU A 139 21.79 25.56 -21.97
C LEU A 139 20.85 26.03 -23.10
N ILE A 140 19.75 25.34 -23.34
CA ILE A 140 18.74 25.70 -24.36
C ILE A 140 17.39 25.87 -23.69
N THR A 141 16.88 27.10 -23.68
CA THR A 141 15.60 27.47 -23.08
C THR A 141 14.58 27.83 -24.15
N GLY A 142 13.31 27.62 -23.86
CA GLY A 142 12.20 27.95 -24.78
C GLY A 142 10.95 27.12 -24.49
N PRO A 143 9.75 27.63 -24.83
CA PRO A 143 8.48 27.11 -24.35
C PRO A 143 8.20 25.65 -24.77
N THR A 144 7.28 24.99 -24.06
CA THR A 144 6.81 23.64 -24.44
C THR A 144 6.27 23.63 -25.87
N GLY A 145 6.74 22.70 -26.70
CA GLY A 145 6.34 22.60 -28.11
C GLY A 145 7.20 23.41 -29.09
N CYS A 146 8.19 24.20 -28.65
CA CYS A 146 9.05 24.95 -29.58
C CYS A 146 10.01 24.08 -30.42
N GLY A 147 10.16 22.79 -30.07
CA GLY A 147 10.87 21.77 -30.84
C GLY A 147 12.12 21.16 -30.18
N LYS A 148 12.55 21.60 -28.98
CA LYS A 148 13.80 21.16 -28.31
C LYS A 148 14.04 19.65 -28.39
N SER A 149 13.12 18.87 -27.81
CA SER A 149 13.21 17.43 -27.57
C SER A 149 13.33 16.58 -28.84
N THR A 150 12.72 17.00 -29.95
CA THR A 150 12.81 16.30 -31.24
C THR A 150 13.96 16.83 -32.10
N GLN A 151 14.18 18.14 -32.14
CA GLN A 151 15.04 18.79 -33.13
C GLN A 151 16.51 18.92 -32.72
N VAL A 152 16.83 19.22 -31.46
CA VAL A 152 18.24 19.40 -31.03
C VAL A 152 19.09 18.14 -31.27
N PRO A 153 18.64 16.93 -30.91
CA PRO A 153 19.40 15.70 -31.20
C PRO A 153 19.59 15.47 -32.71
N GLN A 154 18.60 15.82 -33.52
CA GLN A 154 18.69 15.73 -34.98
C GLN A 154 19.69 16.73 -35.57
N TYR A 155 19.71 17.97 -35.07
CA TYR A 155 20.61 19.03 -35.58
C TYR A 155 22.08 18.72 -35.28
N ILE A 156 22.36 18.15 -34.10
CA ILE A 156 23.70 17.68 -33.72
C ILE A 156 24.11 16.48 -34.59
N LEU A 157 23.22 15.51 -34.81
CA LEU A 157 23.50 14.37 -35.67
C LEU A 157 23.76 14.78 -37.13
N ASP A 158 22.93 15.67 -37.70
CA ASP A 158 23.10 16.23 -39.05
C ASP A 158 24.50 16.87 -39.20
N ASP A 159 24.88 17.71 -38.23
CA ASP A 159 26.14 18.43 -38.23
C ASP A 159 27.36 17.50 -38.08
N CYS A 160 27.35 16.61 -37.10
CA CYS A 160 28.42 15.62 -36.91
C CYS A 160 28.60 14.76 -38.17
N MET A 161 27.51 14.29 -38.79
CA MET A 161 27.58 13.52 -40.04
C MET A 161 28.08 14.36 -41.22
N SER A 162 27.70 15.65 -41.33
CA SER A 162 28.20 16.55 -42.37
C SER A 162 29.72 16.79 -42.26
N ARG A 163 30.23 16.85 -41.02
CA ARG A 163 31.66 16.93 -40.69
C ARG A 163 32.31 15.54 -40.53
N LYS A 164 31.57 14.47 -40.85
CA LYS A 164 31.95 13.05 -40.72
C LYS A 164 32.48 12.62 -39.33
N LYS A 165 32.23 13.38 -38.26
CA LYS A 165 32.71 13.03 -36.91
C LYS A 165 31.87 11.92 -36.27
N ASN A 166 32.52 11.05 -35.48
CA ASN A 166 31.83 10.05 -34.68
C ASN A 166 30.77 10.72 -33.79
N CYS A 167 29.59 10.10 -33.71
CA CYS A 167 28.43 10.65 -33.02
C CYS A 167 27.67 9.52 -32.31
N ASN A 168 27.53 9.66 -31.00
CA ASN A 168 26.66 8.86 -30.16
C ASN A 168 25.96 9.81 -29.18
N ILE A 169 24.64 9.95 -29.31
CA ILE A 169 23.81 10.89 -28.56
C ILE A 169 22.87 10.10 -27.64
N ILE A 170 22.87 10.43 -26.34
CA ILE A 170 21.86 9.95 -25.40
C ILE A 170 21.02 11.11 -24.89
N VAL A 171 19.71 10.92 -24.85
CA VAL A 171 18.74 11.94 -24.44
C VAL A 171 17.94 11.43 -23.25
N THR A 172 18.00 12.09 -22.10
CA THR A 172 17.13 11.76 -20.97
C THR A 172 15.77 12.43 -21.09
N GLN A 173 14.73 11.71 -20.69
CA GLN A 173 13.37 12.19 -20.50
C GLN A 173 12.91 11.80 -19.09
N PRO A 174 12.19 12.66 -18.36
CA PRO A 174 11.71 12.32 -17.01
C PRO A 174 10.66 11.20 -17.02
N ARG A 175 9.88 11.06 -18.10
CA ARG A 175 8.75 10.11 -18.19
C ARG A 175 8.99 9.02 -19.22
N ARG A 176 8.69 7.76 -18.86
CA ARG A 176 8.80 6.58 -19.75
C ARG A 176 8.08 6.78 -21.10
N ILE A 177 6.90 7.38 -21.07
CA ILE A 177 6.07 7.63 -22.27
C ILE A 177 6.75 8.64 -23.20
N ALA A 178 7.35 9.71 -22.67
CA ALA A 178 8.00 10.76 -23.45
C ALA A 178 9.20 10.21 -24.25
N ALA A 179 10.07 9.40 -23.64
CA ALA A 179 11.16 8.74 -24.36
C ALA A 179 10.66 7.84 -25.51
N ILE A 180 9.55 7.13 -25.33
CA ILE A 180 8.95 6.29 -26.38
C ILE A 180 8.33 7.16 -27.49
N SER A 181 7.56 8.19 -27.13
CA SER A 181 6.84 9.02 -28.11
C SER A 181 7.77 9.91 -28.92
N VAL A 182 8.76 10.56 -28.29
CA VAL A 182 9.75 11.40 -28.97
C VAL A 182 10.63 10.56 -29.89
N SER A 183 11.10 9.39 -29.45
CA SER A 183 11.87 8.46 -30.31
C SER A 183 11.09 8.04 -31.57
N LYS A 184 9.81 7.69 -31.42
CA LYS A 184 8.93 7.33 -32.56
C LYS A 184 8.60 8.54 -33.45
N GLN A 185 8.42 9.72 -32.86
CA GLN A 185 8.14 10.94 -33.61
C GLN A 185 9.35 11.38 -34.45
N VAL A 186 10.58 11.30 -33.93
CA VAL A 186 11.80 11.59 -34.70
C VAL A 186 12.01 10.57 -35.83
N ASN A 187 11.77 9.27 -35.58
CA ASN A 187 11.77 8.27 -36.65
C ASN A 187 10.72 8.60 -37.74
N LYS A 188 9.51 9.00 -37.35
CA LYS A 188 8.43 9.40 -38.27
C LYS A 188 8.81 10.64 -39.10
N GLU A 189 9.32 11.70 -38.47
CA GLU A 189 9.80 12.92 -39.14
C GLU A 189 10.82 12.60 -40.23
N ARG A 190 11.79 11.73 -39.94
CA ARG A 190 12.85 11.33 -40.88
C ARG A 190 12.47 10.20 -41.84
N SER A 191 11.27 9.64 -41.73
CA SER A 191 10.89 8.38 -42.41
C SER A 191 11.88 7.23 -42.17
N TRP A 192 12.52 7.20 -41.00
CA TRP A 192 13.45 6.16 -40.57
C TRP A 192 12.71 4.99 -39.90
N LYS A 193 13.32 3.80 -39.97
CA LYS A 193 12.79 2.60 -39.32
C LYS A 193 13.11 2.63 -37.83
N ASN A 194 12.07 2.60 -36.99
CA ASN A 194 12.16 2.52 -35.53
C ASN A 194 13.20 1.47 -35.09
N GLY A 195 14.04 1.83 -34.12
CA GLY A 195 14.98 0.93 -33.49
C GLY A 195 16.29 0.70 -34.26
N LEU A 196 16.51 1.38 -35.39
CA LEU A 196 17.83 1.47 -36.02
C LEU A 196 18.55 2.74 -35.56
N LEU A 197 18.68 3.77 -36.41
CA LEU A 197 19.42 5.00 -36.09
C LEU A 197 18.91 5.73 -34.83
N VAL A 198 17.60 5.66 -34.58
CA VAL A 198 16.94 6.29 -33.43
C VAL A 198 16.09 5.26 -32.70
N GLY A 199 16.32 5.13 -31.40
CA GLY A 199 15.64 4.15 -30.56
C GLY A 199 15.40 4.65 -29.13
N TYR A 200 14.94 3.75 -28.25
CA TYR A 200 14.74 4.09 -26.83
C TYR A 200 15.06 2.94 -25.85
N GLN A 201 15.32 3.30 -24.59
CA GLN A 201 15.43 2.37 -23.46
C GLN A 201 14.75 2.92 -22.19
N VAL A 202 13.64 2.30 -21.75
CA VAL A 202 12.88 2.69 -20.55
C VAL A 202 12.58 1.51 -19.62
N GLY A 203 13.33 1.40 -18.53
CA GLY A 203 13.42 0.16 -17.75
C GLY A 203 13.99 -0.96 -18.63
N ARG A 204 13.25 -2.07 -18.76
CA ARG A 204 13.59 -3.18 -19.67
C ARG A 204 13.18 -2.96 -21.13
N LYS A 205 12.22 -2.07 -21.40
CA LYS A 205 11.69 -1.85 -22.75
C LYS A 205 12.73 -1.11 -23.57
N LYS A 206 13.48 -1.88 -24.36
CA LYS A 206 14.42 -1.40 -25.37
C LYS A 206 13.86 -1.61 -26.77
N ASP A 207 14.08 -0.63 -27.63
CA ASP A 207 13.73 -0.65 -29.05
C ASP A 207 14.86 0.07 -29.78
N PHE A 208 16.01 -0.60 -29.85
CA PHE A 208 17.24 -0.16 -30.51
C PHE A 208 18.18 -1.34 -30.79
N ASP A 209 18.93 -1.26 -31.88
CA ASP A 209 20.09 -2.09 -32.19
C ASP A 209 21.37 -1.39 -31.69
N PRO A 210 22.16 -1.99 -30.78
CA PRO A 210 23.41 -1.41 -30.27
C PRO A 210 24.47 -1.09 -31.33
N HIS A 211 24.41 -1.71 -32.51
CA HIS A 211 25.42 -1.50 -33.56
C HIS A 211 25.08 -0.35 -34.52
N THR A 212 23.79 0.02 -34.64
CA THR A 212 23.33 1.05 -35.59
C THR A 212 22.70 2.29 -34.95
N VAL A 213 22.36 2.26 -33.65
CA VAL A 213 21.81 3.42 -32.94
C VAL A 213 22.81 4.58 -32.86
N LYS A 214 22.32 5.80 -33.10
CA LYS A 214 23.07 7.06 -32.99
C LYS A 214 22.36 8.10 -32.10
N ILE A 215 21.03 7.98 -31.91
CA ILE A 215 20.26 8.71 -30.89
C ILE A 215 19.46 7.72 -30.04
N LEU A 216 19.76 7.65 -28.74
CA LEU A 216 19.05 6.81 -27.77
C LEU A 216 18.28 7.66 -26.75
N TYR A 217 16.95 7.59 -26.78
CA TYR A 217 16.09 8.23 -25.77
C TYR A 217 15.92 7.31 -24.55
N CYS A 218 16.11 7.81 -23.34
CA CYS A 218 16.01 7.00 -22.12
C CYS A 218 15.39 7.75 -20.95
N THR A 219 14.99 7.03 -19.90
CA THR A 219 14.67 7.65 -18.60
C THR A 219 15.94 7.99 -17.82
N THR A 220 15.94 9.11 -17.09
CA THR A 220 17.08 9.61 -16.29
C THR A 220 17.84 8.52 -15.52
N GLY A 221 17.13 7.67 -14.76
CA GLY A 221 17.72 6.55 -14.01
C GLY A 221 18.43 5.46 -14.82
N ILE A 222 18.22 5.37 -16.14
CA ILE A 222 18.95 4.47 -17.04
C ILE A 222 20.32 5.06 -17.38
N LEU A 223 20.40 6.34 -17.74
CA LEU A 223 21.67 7.02 -17.95
C LEU A 223 22.48 7.09 -16.65
N LEU A 224 21.83 7.39 -15.52
CA LEU A 224 22.46 7.40 -14.21
C LEU A 224 23.07 6.03 -13.84
N GLN A 225 22.36 4.93 -14.10
CA GLN A 225 22.90 3.57 -13.91
C GLN A 225 24.08 3.25 -14.84
N LYS A 226 24.06 3.73 -16.09
CA LYS A 226 25.21 3.61 -17.01
C LYS A 226 26.43 4.34 -16.48
N ILE A 227 26.29 5.62 -16.15
CA ILE A 227 27.39 6.48 -15.69
C ILE A 227 27.97 5.99 -14.35
N ILE A 228 27.14 5.62 -13.38
CA ILE A 228 27.63 5.09 -12.10
C ILE A 228 28.43 3.78 -12.29
N LYS A 229 28.04 2.93 -13.24
CA LYS A 229 28.77 1.70 -13.56
C LYS A 229 30.08 1.98 -14.31
N ALA A 230 30.08 2.92 -15.25
CA ALA A 230 31.23 3.25 -16.10
C ALA A 230 32.25 4.19 -15.42
N LYS A 231 31.81 4.98 -14.44
CA LYS A 231 32.56 6.09 -13.79
C LYS A 231 33.17 7.08 -14.79
N SER A 232 32.52 7.24 -15.94
CA SER A 232 32.91 8.09 -17.07
C SER A 232 31.68 8.40 -17.93
N LEU A 233 31.74 9.48 -18.72
CA LEU A 233 30.73 9.83 -19.74
C LEU A 233 31.12 9.37 -21.15
N SER A 234 32.36 8.90 -21.36
CA SER A 234 32.95 8.63 -22.68
C SER A 234 32.24 7.57 -23.54
N GLU A 235 31.23 6.86 -23.02
CA GLU A 235 30.30 6.06 -23.85
C GLU A 235 29.57 6.95 -24.88
N PHE A 236 29.36 8.24 -24.57
CA PHE A 236 28.59 9.19 -25.36
C PHE A 236 29.40 10.41 -25.75
N THR A 237 29.31 10.79 -27.03
CA THR A 237 29.86 12.07 -27.52
C THR A 237 29.01 13.26 -27.09
N HIS A 238 27.70 13.07 -26.99
CA HIS A 238 26.74 14.10 -26.58
C HIS A 238 25.74 13.52 -25.57
N ILE A 239 25.56 14.19 -24.44
CA ILE A 239 24.52 13.90 -23.45
C ILE A 239 23.54 15.06 -23.42
N ILE A 240 22.27 14.77 -23.68
CA ILE A 240 21.18 15.77 -23.69
C ILE A 240 20.27 15.49 -22.49
N LEU A 241 20.19 16.45 -21.58
CA LEU A 241 19.32 16.39 -20.41
C LEU A 241 18.09 17.26 -20.66
N ASP A 242 16.96 16.64 -20.98
CA ASP A 242 15.70 17.35 -21.22
C ASP A 242 14.86 17.52 -19.95
N GLU A 243 14.00 18.53 -19.96
CA GLU A 243 13.08 18.92 -18.88
C GLU A 243 13.75 19.09 -17.50
N VAL A 244 14.97 19.66 -17.46
CA VAL A 244 15.77 19.80 -16.22
C VAL A 244 15.10 20.65 -15.13
N HIS A 245 14.08 21.44 -15.47
CA HIS A 245 13.28 22.23 -14.54
C HIS A 245 12.28 21.40 -13.71
N GLU A 246 12.11 20.10 -13.96
CA GLU A 246 11.33 19.21 -13.08
C GLU A 246 12.06 18.87 -11.76
N ARG A 247 13.37 19.18 -11.65
CA ARG A 247 14.17 19.13 -10.41
C ARG A 247 13.98 17.84 -9.57
N THR A 248 13.87 16.72 -10.28
CA THR A 248 13.67 15.39 -9.69
C THR A 248 14.97 14.84 -9.08
N LEU A 249 14.84 13.95 -8.10
CA LEU A 249 15.94 13.44 -7.29
C LEU A 249 17.02 12.72 -8.13
N GLU A 250 16.61 11.96 -9.16
CA GLU A 250 17.56 11.32 -10.08
C GLU A 250 18.17 12.32 -11.09
N MET A 251 17.48 13.43 -11.44
CA MET A 251 18.03 14.46 -12.33
C MET A 251 19.05 15.35 -11.62
N ASP A 252 18.72 15.88 -10.44
CA ASP A 252 19.62 16.73 -9.67
C ASP A 252 20.92 15.99 -9.28
N PHE A 253 20.83 14.69 -8.98
CA PHE A 253 22.02 13.85 -8.74
C PHE A 253 22.78 13.52 -10.04
N LEU A 254 22.10 13.33 -11.17
CA LEU A 254 22.75 13.15 -12.47
C LEU A 254 23.54 14.41 -12.90
N LEU A 255 22.98 15.60 -12.72
CA LEU A 255 23.66 16.88 -12.97
C LEU A 255 24.95 17.01 -12.15
N LEU A 256 24.91 16.63 -10.87
CA LEU A 256 26.08 16.58 -9.97
C LEU A 256 27.16 15.60 -10.45
N VAL A 257 26.77 14.37 -10.82
CA VAL A 257 27.72 13.35 -11.29
C VAL A 257 28.36 13.76 -12.61
N ILE A 258 27.58 14.33 -13.54
CA ILE A 258 28.08 14.85 -14.81
C ILE A 258 29.03 16.05 -14.60
N LYS A 259 28.65 17.03 -13.77
CA LYS A 259 29.51 18.18 -13.42
C LYS A 259 30.88 17.73 -12.90
N LYS A 260 30.92 16.64 -12.10
CA LYS A 260 32.18 16.08 -11.60
C LYS A 260 32.97 15.37 -12.71
N LEU A 261 32.33 14.50 -13.50
CA LEU A 261 33.02 13.67 -14.50
C LEU A 261 33.54 14.47 -15.71
N ILE A 262 32.82 15.50 -16.19
CA ILE A 262 33.34 16.40 -17.24
C ILE A 262 34.69 16.97 -16.81
N LYS A 263 34.79 17.49 -15.57
CA LYS A 263 35.99 18.17 -15.09
C LYS A 263 37.12 17.20 -14.69
N THR A 264 36.87 15.89 -14.53
CA THR A 264 37.90 14.90 -14.18
C THR A 264 38.39 14.02 -15.33
N ASN A 265 37.50 13.44 -16.14
CA ASN A 265 37.89 12.37 -17.09
C ASN A 265 37.07 12.31 -18.39
N SER A 266 36.14 13.25 -18.60
CA SER A 266 35.16 13.20 -19.69
C SER A 266 35.05 14.53 -20.45
N GLN A 267 36.17 15.23 -20.65
CA GLN A 267 36.23 16.58 -21.25
C GLN A 267 35.84 16.62 -22.75
N SER A 268 35.89 15.47 -23.43
CA SER A 268 35.50 15.33 -24.84
C SER A 268 33.98 15.23 -25.04
N THR A 269 33.23 14.71 -24.07
CA THR A 269 31.77 14.67 -24.10
C THR A 269 31.20 16.10 -24.05
N ARG A 270 30.14 16.35 -24.82
CA ARG A 270 29.38 17.62 -24.82
C ARG A 270 28.06 17.43 -24.10
N VAL A 271 27.67 18.39 -23.25
CA VAL A 271 26.42 18.29 -22.47
C VAL A 271 25.47 19.41 -22.80
N ILE A 272 24.22 19.06 -23.10
CA ILE A 272 23.16 20.01 -23.47
C ILE A 272 22.03 19.91 -22.45
N LEU A 273 21.76 20.99 -21.73
CA LEU A 273 20.64 21.12 -20.79
C LEU A 273 19.47 21.77 -21.51
N MET A 274 18.27 21.21 -21.41
CA MET A 274 17.08 21.77 -22.07
C MET A 274 15.96 22.04 -21.06
N SER A 275 15.39 23.26 -21.09
CA SER A 275 14.33 23.70 -20.16
C SER A 275 13.16 24.39 -20.87
N ALA A 276 11.97 24.32 -20.27
CA ALA A 276 10.79 25.07 -20.68
C ALA A 276 10.62 26.40 -19.92
N THR A 277 11.26 26.57 -18.77
CA THR A 277 11.22 27.78 -17.94
C THR A 277 12.31 28.78 -18.35
N ALA A 278 12.07 30.06 -18.06
CA ALA A 278 13.03 31.16 -18.31
C ALA A 278 13.94 31.46 -17.10
N ASN A 279 13.60 30.97 -15.90
CA ASN A 279 14.43 31.11 -14.70
C ASN A 279 15.50 29.99 -14.66
N THR A 280 16.59 30.20 -15.37
CA THR A 280 17.65 29.19 -15.57
C THR A 280 19.05 29.66 -15.22
N ASP A 281 19.20 30.88 -14.71
CA ASP A 281 20.49 31.47 -14.33
C ASP A 281 21.25 30.56 -13.35
N LYS A 282 20.54 30.01 -12.35
CA LYS A 282 21.06 28.96 -11.42
C LYS A 282 21.74 27.78 -12.13
N LEU A 283 21.25 27.35 -13.29
CA LEU A 283 21.84 26.22 -14.05
C LEU A 283 23.07 26.68 -14.84
N GLY A 284 23.05 27.89 -15.39
CA GLY A 284 24.21 28.53 -16.03
C GLY A 284 25.36 28.71 -15.03
N ASP A 285 25.07 29.28 -13.87
CA ASP A 285 26.02 29.47 -12.76
C ASP A 285 26.55 28.14 -12.23
N TYR A 286 25.68 27.13 -12.06
CA TYR A 286 26.07 25.83 -11.54
C TYR A 286 27.02 25.07 -12.48
N PHE A 287 26.89 25.26 -13.80
CA PHE A 287 27.83 24.72 -14.79
C PHE A 287 28.90 25.72 -15.24
N SER A 288 29.11 26.81 -14.50
CA SER A 288 30.18 27.77 -14.81
C SER A 288 31.56 27.11 -14.85
N ASP A 289 32.39 27.63 -15.75
CA ASP A 289 33.82 27.33 -15.84
C ASP A 289 34.63 28.51 -15.31
N TYR A 290 35.65 28.20 -14.49
CA TYR A 290 36.51 29.19 -13.86
C TYR A 290 37.75 29.41 -14.71
N TYR A 291 37.86 30.60 -15.28
CA TYR A 291 39.04 31.05 -15.98
C TYR A 291 39.97 31.68 -14.96
N GLY A 292 41.08 31.00 -14.66
CA GLY A 292 42.08 31.44 -13.68
C GLY A 292 42.88 32.68 -14.13
N PRO A 293 44.03 32.95 -13.49
CA PRO A 293 44.85 34.12 -13.81
C PRO A 293 45.24 34.17 -15.30
N PRO A 294 45.19 35.34 -15.97
CA PRO A 294 44.92 36.67 -15.40
C PRO A 294 43.43 37.03 -15.25
N HIS A 295 42.50 36.19 -15.70
CA HIS A 295 41.08 36.54 -15.76
C HIS A 295 40.39 36.48 -14.39
N ASN A 296 40.54 35.37 -13.65
CA ASN A 296 39.83 35.10 -12.39
C ASN A 296 38.29 35.27 -12.47
N VAL A 297 37.68 34.92 -13.61
CA VAL A 297 36.24 35.05 -13.85
C VAL A 297 35.57 33.68 -13.93
N PHE A 298 34.43 33.53 -13.26
CA PHE A 298 33.48 32.45 -13.54
C PHE A 298 32.59 32.87 -14.71
N VAL A 299 32.62 32.10 -15.81
CA VAL A 299 31.73 32.31 -16.96
C VAL A 299 30.61 31.27 -16.88
N PRO A 300 29.31 31.67 -16.83
CA PRO A 300 28.20 30.73 -16.79
C PRO A 300 28.07 29.95 -18.11
N ALA A 301 27.49 28.75 -18.04
CA ALA A 301 27.28 27.92 -19.23
C ALA A 301 26.43 28.65 -20.30
N CYS A 302 26.85 28.57 -21.56
CA CYS A 302 26.29 29.39 -22.63
C CYS A 302 24.80 29.08 -22.89
N GLU A 303 23.93 30.10 -22.80
CA GLU A 303 22.49 29.97 -22.97
C GLU A 303 22.01 30.39 -24.37
N ILE A 304 21.10 29.59 -24.95
CA ILE A 304 20.35 29.90 -26.16
C ILE A 304 18.85 29.98 -25.84
N LYS A 305 18.31 31.19 -25.85
CA LYS A 305 16.87 31.47 -25.70
C LYS A 305 16.15 31.30 -27.04
N VAL A 306 15.30 30.28 -27.17
CA VAL A 306 14.40 30.06 -28.32
C VAL A 306 13.12 30.86 -28.08
N GLY A 307 12.86 31.84 -28.94
CA GLY A 307 11.87 32.89 -28.68
C GLY A 307 10.39 32.45 -28.66
N ASP A 308 9.59 33.18 -27.89
CA ASP A 308 8.13 33.02 -27.80
C ASP A 308 7.41 33.42 -29.10
N LYS A 309 7.12 32.45 -29.98
CA LYS A 309 6.00 32.57 -30.93
C LYS A 309 4.69 32.18 -30.23
N LYS A 310 4.21 33.08 -29.37
CA LYS A 310 2.84 33.00 -28.80
C LYS A 310 1.84 33.47 -29.85
N ASN A 311 1.29 32.53 -30.61
CA ASN A 311 0.28 32.82 -31.65
C ASN A 311 -1.09 33.24 -31.07
N PHE A 312 -1.31 33.05 -29.77
CA PHE A 312 -2.57 33.31 -29.08
C PHE A 312 -2.35 33.95 -27.72
N PHE A 313 -3.31 34.73 -27.26
CA PHE A 313 -3.28 35.44 -25.99
C PHE A 313 -3.89 34.60 -24.86
N ILE A 314 -3.34 34.74 -23.65
CA ILE A 314 -3.86 34.11 -22.42
C ILE A 314 -4.20 35.20 -21.43
N HIS A 315 -5.49 35.43 -21.21
CA HIS A 315 -5.97 36.34 -20.17
C HIS A 315 -5.97 35.62 -18.83
N LYS A 316 -5.48 36.30 -17.79
CA LYS A 316 -5.44 35.81 -16.41
C LYS A 316 -6.36 36.68 -15.57
N TYR A 317 -7.11 36.04 -14.69
CA TYR A 317 -8.00 36.65 -13.71
C TYR A 317 -7.73 35.99 -12.35
N TYR A 318 -7.85 36.75 -11.28
CA TYR A 318 -7.71 36.31 -9.90
C TYR A 318 -9.08 36.28 -9.20
N LEU A 319 -9.09 35.96 -7.91
CA LEU A 319 -10.33 35.98 -7.11
C LEU A 319 -10.95 37.38 -7.08
N ASP A 320 -10.11 38.43 -7.05
CA ASP A 320 -10.52 39.82 -6.94
C ASP A 320 -11.35 40.29 -8.16
N ASP A 321 -10.98 39.84 -9.37
CA ASP A 321 -11.74 40.07 -10.61
C ASP A 321 -13.12 39.39 -10.62
N LEU A 322 -13.31 38.36 -9.78
CA LEU A 322 -14.53 37.56 -9.73
C LEU A 322 -15.52 38.03 -8.66
N LEU A 323 -15.17 38.99 -7.80
CA LEU A 323 -15.98 39.37 -6.64
C LEU A 323 -17.37 39.91 -7.02
N ASP A 324 -17.53 40.54 -8.19
CA ASP A 324 -18.81 41.06 -8.68
C ASP A 324 -19.57 40.09 -9.59
N ILE A 325 -18.88 39.10 -10.15
CA ILE A 325 -19.45 38.08 -11.05
C ILE A 325 -19.92 36.86 -10.25
N VAL A 326 -19.22 36.49 -9.17
CA VAL A 326 -19.40 35.24 -8.43
C VAL A 326 -19.61 35.52 -6.92
N PRO A 327 -20.87 35.59 -6.44
CA PRO A 327 -21.18 35.96 -5.05
C PRO A 327 -20.68 34.99 -3.96
N SER A 328 -20.14 33.82 -4.32
CA SER A 328 -19.43 32.94 -3.39
C SER A 328 -17.93 33.24 -3.25
N ALA A 329 -17.29 33.93 -4.21
CA ALA A 329 -15.87 34.30 -4.16
C ALA A 329 -15.55 35.18 -2.95
N ARG A 330 -16.45 36.13 -2.62
CA ARG A 330 -16.41 37.03 -1.45
C ARG A 330 -16.40 36.30 -0.08
N ARG A 331 -16.46 34.97 -0.05
CA ARG A 331 -16.48 34.11 1.15
C ARG A 331 -15.50 32.94 1.07
N MET A 332 -14.47 33.04 0.24
CA MET A 332 -13.35 32.09 0.27
C MET A 332 -12.34 32.50 1.35
N GLU A 333 -11.90 31.54 2.16
CA GLU A 333 -10.85 31.72 3.16
C GLU A 333 -9.58 30.96 2.74
N PHE A 334 -8.42 31.50 3.14
CA PHE A 334 -7.10 31.04 2.69
C PHE A 334 -6.15 30.64 3.83
N HIS A 335 -6.68 30.58 5.06
CA HIS A 335 -5.94 30.27 6.30
C HIS A 335 -5.20 28.93 6.28
N LYS A 336 -5.60 27.98 5.43
CA LYS A 336 -4.98 26.66 5.25
C LYS A 336 -5.02 26.28 3.75
N PRO A 337 -4.04 25.50 3.24
CA PRO A 337 -4.10 24.96 1.88
C PRO A 337 -5.15 23.83 1.81
N GLN A 338 -6.41 24.20 1.57
CA GLN A 338 -7.55 23.31 1.41
C GLN A 338 -8.62 23.94 0.50
N ILE A 339 -9.51 23.12 -0.09
CA ILE A 339 -10.69 23.63 -0.80
C ILE A 339 -11.90 23.50 0.12
N GLU A 340 -12.49 24.65 0.47
CA GLU A 340 -13.69 24.73 1.30
C GLU A 340 -14.98 24.75 0.46
N SER A 341 -16.14 24.61 1.11
CA SER A 341 -17.45 24.56 0.44
C SER A 341 -17.72 25.81 -0.42
N THR A 342 -17.25 26.98 -0.01
CA THR A 342 -17.32 28.23 -0.78
C THR A 342 -16.43 28.21 -2.02
N GLY A 343 -15.27 27.55 -1.97
CA GLY A 343 -14.38 27.35 -3.12
C GLY A 343 -15.00 26.44 -4.19
N TYR A 344 -15.55 25.28 -3.81
CA TYR A 344 -16.29 24.43 -4.75
C TYR A 344 -17.48 25.17 -5.37
N LYS A 345 -18.22 25.93 -4.55
CA LYS A 345 -19.35 26.75 -5.03
C LYS A 345 -18.91 27.85 -6.01
N THR A 346 -17.78 28.51 -5.75
CA THR A 346 -17.20 29.55 -6.62
C THR A 346 -16.86 28.98 -8.00
N ALA A 347 -16.22 27.81 -8.07
CA ALA A 347 -15.93 27.16 -9.34
C ALA A 347 -17.19 26.72 -10.10
N ILE A 348 -18.26 26.31 -9.41
CA ILE A 348 -19.55 25.95 -10.03
C ILE A 348 -20.27 27.20 -10.57
N GLU A 349 -20.34 28.28 -9.79
CA GLU A 349 -20.94 29.55 -10.23
C GLU A 349 -20.18 30.14 -11.44
N LEU A 350 -18.85 30.04 -11.46
CA LEU A 350 -18.01 30.46 -12.58
C LEU A 350 -18.28 29.64 -13.87
N VAL A 351 -18.45 28.32 -13.77
CA VAL A 351 -18.82 27.49 -14.94
C VAL A 351 -20.20 27.85 -15.49
N LYS A 352 -21.18 28.16 -14.62
CA LYS A 352 -22.49 28.67 -15.06
C LYS A 352 -22.36 30.02 -15.78
N ALA A 353 -21.48 30.90 -15.31
CA ALA A 353 -21.21 32.18 -15.97
C ALA A 353 -20.71 31.97 -17.42
N PHE A 354 -19.81 31.01 -17.67
CA PHE A 354 -19.36 30.67 -19.03
C PHE A 354 -20.52 30.25 -19.95
N ASP A 355 -21.50 29.49 -19.43
CA ASP A 355 -22.70 29.12 -20.20
C ASP A 355 -23.62 30.31 -20.52
N THR A 356 -23.71 31.31 -19.64
CA THR A 356 -24.44 32.55 -19.95
C THR A 356 -23.71 33.44 -20.96
N LEU A 357 -22.38 33.58 -20.85
CA LEU A 357 -21.55 34.40 -21.75
C LEU A 357 -21.59 33.89 -23.20
N GLU A 358 -21.75 32.58 -23.41
CA GLU A 358 -21.72 31.93 -24.73
C GLU A 358 -23.11 31.59 -25.28
N SER A 359 -24.18 32.23 -24.79
CA SER A 359 -25.57 31.95 -25.21
C SER A 359 -25.92 32.41 -26.65
N GLY A 360 -24.94 32.60 -27.52
CA GLY A 360 -25.09 32.98 -28.94
C GLY A 360 -24.57 31.93 -29.92
N ASN A 361 -25.49 31.20 -30.56
CA ASN A 361 -25.34 30.39 -31.80
C ASN A 361 -24.22 29.33 -31.94
N SER A 362 -23.23 29.19 -31.05
CA SER A 362 -22.25 28.10 -31.17
C SER A 362 -22.82 26.77 -30.67
N ILE A 363 -22.95 25.80 -31.57
CA ILE A 363 -23.38 24.41 -31.25
C ILE A 363 -22.30 23.66 -30.47
N ILE A 364 -21.03 24.06 -30.62
CA ILE A 364 -19.88 23.50 -29.91
C ILE A 364 -19.47 24.48 -28.80
N LYS A 365 -19.49 24.02 -27.54
CA LYS A 365 -19.05 24.79 -26.38
C LYS A 365 -17.57 24.49 -26.06
N PRO A 366 -16.70 25.49 -25.84
CA PRO A 366 -15.32 25.27 -25.44
C PRO A 366 -15.19 24.55 -24.09
N SER A 367 -14.16 23.72 -23.96
CA SER A 367 -13.94 22.91 -22.76
C SER A 367 -13.33 23.67 -21.60
N VAL A 368 -13.68 23.24 -20.39
CA VAL A 368 -13.16 23.76 -19.12
C VAL A 368 -12.25 22.71 -18.48
N LEU A 369 -11.06 23.12 -18.05
CA LEU A 369 -10.15 22.31 -17.23
C LEU A 369 -10.07 22.90 -15.81
N VAL A 370 -10.42 22.09 -14.80
CA VAL A 370 -10.38 22.46 -13.39
C VAL A 370 -9.22 21.74 -12.71
N PHE A 371 -8.26 22.48 -12.15
CA PHE A 371 -7.13 21.93 -11.40
C PHE A 371 -7.47 21.80 -9.90
N LEU A 372 -7.54 20.54 -9.45
CA LEU A 372 -7.85 20.12 -8.09
C LEU A 372 -6.66 19.35 -7.51
N PRO A 373 -6.43 19.37 -6.18
CA PRO A 373 -5.21 18.81 -5.58
C PRO A 373 -5.20 17.28 -5.46
N GLY A 374 -6.32 16.57 -5.67
CA GLY A 374 -6.37 15.12 -5.58
C GLY A 374 -7.75 14.50 -5.88
N ILE A 375 -7.82 13.17 -5.77
CA ILE A 375 -9.03 12.39 -6.11
C ILE A 375 -10.24 12.70 -5.23
N PHE A 376 -10.05 12.96 -3.94
CA PHE A 376 -11.16 13.31 -3.03
C PHE A 376 -11.83 14.62 -3.45
N GLU A 377 -11.01 15.59 -3.86
CA GLU A 377 -11.46 16.90 -4.28
C GLU A 377 -12.12 16.85 -5.68
N ILE A 378 -11.63 15.97 -6.57
CA ILE A 378 -12.29 15.63 -7.85
C ILE A 378 -13.67 15.00 -7.61
N GLU A 379 -13.79 14.07 -6.67
CA GLU A 379 -15.06 13.38 -6.38
C GLU A 379 -16.10 14.32 -5.75
N GLU A 380 -15.71 15.17 -4.81
CA GLU A 380 -16.63 16.15 -4.21
C GLU A 380 -17.07 17.21 -5.24
N MET A 381 -16.15 17.69 -6.09
CA MET A 381 -16.50 18.60 -7.19
C MET A 381 -17.45 17.94 -8.20
N HIS A 382 -17.18 16.68 -8.62
CA HIS A 382 -18.06 15.92 -9.50
C HIS A 382 -19.45 15.76 -8.88
N ARG A 383 -19.52 15.32 -7.62
CA ARG A 383 -20.78 15.15 -6.89
C ARG A 383 -21.57 16.45 -6.82
N LEU A 384 -20.94 17.58 -6.53
CA LEU A 384 -21.61 18.87 -6.45
C LEU A 384 -22.11 19.36 -7.83
N MET A 385 -21.30 19.19 -8.90
CA MET A 385 -21.71 19.51 -10.27
C MET A 385 -22.86 18.61 -10.76
N GLU A 386 -22.82 17.32 -10.48
CA GLU A 386 -23.84 16.34 -10.86
C GLU A 386 -25.20 16.64 -10.20
N ASN A 387 -25.21 17.03 -8.92
CA ASN A 387 -26.42 17.51 -8.25
C ASN A 387 -26.99 18.77 -8.94
N VAL A 388 -26.12 19.71 -9.34
CA VAL A 388 -26.51 20.94 -10.05
C VAL A 388 -27.03 20.66 -11.46
N MET A 389 -26.45 19.71 -12.19
CA MET A 389 -26.95 19.25 -13.49
C MET A 389 -28.38 18.70 -13.37
N VAL A 390 -28.67 17.92 -12.32
CA VAL A 390 -30.01 17.37 -12.07
C VAL A 390 -31.01 18.45 -11.61
N SER A 391 -30.61 19.37 -10.73
CA SER A 391 -31.52 20.38 -10.18
C SER A 391 -31.80 21.57 -11.09
N GLU A 392 -30.88 21.90 -12.00
CA GLU A 392 -30.96 23.08 -12.88
C GLU A 392 -30.91 22.74 -14.39
N ASN A 393 -30.85 21.45 -14.74
CA ASN A 393 -30.86 20.95 -16.13
C ASN A 393 -29.68 21.44 -17.01
N HIS A 394 -28.49 21.60 -16.42
CA HIS A 394 -27.28 22.01 -17.15
C HIS A 394 -26.71 20.87 -18.03
N LYS A 395 -26.36 21.22 -19.27
CA LYS A 395 -25.80 20.28 -20.27
C LYS A 395 -24.28 20.18 -20.16
N TRP A 396 -23.80 19.45 -19.15
CA TRP A 396 -22.36 19.23 -18.93
C TRP A 396 -21.95 17.76 -19.13
N THR A 397 -20.71 17.55 -19.53
CA THR A 397 -20.06 16.24 -19.60
C THR A 397 -18.85 16.27 -18.66
N LEU A 398 -19.00 15.67 -17.49
CA LEU A 398 -17.96 15.63 -16.46
C LEU A 398 -16.95 14.51 -16.75
N ILE A 399 -15.66 14.81 -16.75
CA ILE A 399 -14.58 13.86 -16.97
C ILE A 399 -13.57 13.95 -15.80
N PRO A 400 -13.59 12.99 -14.85
CA PRO A 400 -12.59 12.94 -13.79
C PRO A 400 -11.26 12.38 -14.30
N LEU A 401 -10.17 13.12 -14.10
CA LEU A 401 -8.84 12.84 -14.66
C LEU A 401 -7.77 12.78 -13.57
N HIS A 402 -7.49 11.56 -13.08
CA HIS A 402 -6.56 11.33 -11.97
C HIS A 402 -5.69 10.09 -12.24
N SER A 403 -4.46 10.07 -11.70
CA SER A 403 -3.51 8.97 -11.92
C SER A 403 -3.98 7.59 -11.44
N SER A 404 -4.97 7.52 -10.53
CA SER A 404 -5.57 6.26 -10.06
C SER A 404 -6.69 5.71 -10.96
N ILE A 405 -7.27 6.54 -11.82
CA ILE A 405 -8.37 6.18 -12.74
C ILE A 405 -7.81 5.27 -13.86
N THR A 406 -8.65 4.44 -14.50
CA THR A 406 -8.17 3.51 -15.55
C THR A 406 -7.81 4.27 -16.83
N ASN A 407 -6.94 3.70 -17.67
CA ASN A 407 -6.53 4.40 -18.89
C ASN A 407 -7.73 4.63 -19.84
N GLU A 408 -8.66 3.67 -19.92
CA GLU A 408 -9.90 3.76 -20.71
C GLU A 408 -10.89 4.81 -20.18
N GLU A 409 -10.75 5.24 -18.93
CA GLU A 409 -11.49 6.37 -18.35
C GLU A 409 -10.76 7.71 -18.59
N GLN A 410 -9.42 7.71 -18.62
CA GLN A 410 -8.61 8.89 -18.94
C GLN A 410 -8.67 9.26 -20.44
N ASP A 411 -8.66 8.27 -21.34
CA ASP A 411 -8.67 8.48 -22.80
C ASP A 411 -9.94 9.22 -23.27
N ARG A 412 -11.05 9.16 -22.51
CA ARG A 412 -12.29 9.92 -22.79
C ARG A 412 -12.08 11.43 -22.82
N VAL A 413 -10.99 11.95 -22.24
CA VAL A 413 -10.65 13.38 -22.31
C VAL A 413 -10.46 13.88 -23.75
N PHE A 414 -10.06 12.99 -24.67
CA PHE A 414 -9.87 13.27 -26.09
C PHE A 414 -11.15 13.14 -26.92
N GLU A 415 -12.22 12.59 -26.35
CA GLU A 415 -13.53 12.52 -27.00
C GLU A 415 -14.17 13.92 -27.04
N GLN A 416 -15.03 14.15 -28.05
CA GLN A 416 -15.84 15.37 -28.13
C GLN A 416 -17.15 15.19 -27.35
N PRO A 417 -17.63 16.21 -26.62
CA PRO A 417 -18.93 16.15 -25.97
C PRO A 417 -20.06 16.11 -27.01
N PRO A 418 -21.28 15.65 -26.62
CA PRO A 418 -22.47 15.78 -27.45
C PRO A 418 -22.75 17.25 -27.83
N LEU A 419 -23.46 17.48 -28.94
CA LEU A 419 -23.80 18.82 -29.40
C LEU A 419 -24.58 19.61 -28.33
N ASN A 420 -24.20 20.87 -28.11
CA ASN A 420 -24.66 21.75 -27.03
C ASN A 420 -24.29 21.34 -25.59
N TYR A 421 -23.47 20.31 -25.37
CA TYR A 421 -22.89 19.99 -24.06
C TYR A 421 -21.50 20.62 -23.90
N ARG A 422 -21.18 21.08 -22.69
CA ARG A 422 -19.82 21.53 -22.32
C ARG A 422 -19.04 20.39 -21.68
N LYS A 423 -17.86 20.07 -22.20
CA LYS A 423 -16.92 19.12 -21.55
C LYS A 423 -16.17 19.84 -20.41
N ILE A 424 -16.21 19.23 -19.22
CA ILE A 424 -15.59 19.75 -17.99
C ILE A 424 -14.65 18.67 -17.45
N ILE A 425 -13.36 18.98 -17.42
CA ILE A 425 -12.29 18.06 -17.06
C ILE A 425 -11.84 18.39 -15.63
N LEU A 426 -12.06 17.47 -14.70
CA LEU A 426 -11.71 17.63 -13.28
C LEU A 426 -10.40 16.89 -13.00
N SER A 427 -9.28 17.61 -12.90
CA SER A 427 -7.94 17.03 -13.03
C SER A 427 -6.96 17.44 -11.94
N THR A 428 -5.92 16.63 -11.72
CA THR A 428 -4.72 17.03 -10.96
C THR A 428 -3.62 17.54 -11.89
N ASN A 429 -2.40 17.71 -11.35
CA ASN A 429 -1.17 17.99 -12.11
C ASN A 429 -0.84 16.95 -13.22
N ILE A 430 -1.57 15.84 -13.34
CA ILE A 430 -1.50 14.97 -14.53
C ILE A 430 -1.74 15.75 -15.83
N ALA A 431 -2.64 16.73 -15.83
CA ALA A 431 -2.88 17.62 -16.96
C ALA A 431 -1.88 18.80 -17.06
N GLU A 432 -1.15 19.13 -15.98
CA GLU A 432 -0.23 20.28 -15.93
C GLU A 432 0.97 20.11 -16.89
N SER A 433 1.45 18.87 -17.02
CA SER A 433 2.54 18.50 -17.94
C SER A 433 2.08 17.49 -19.00
N SER A 434 1.48 16.36 -18.57
CA SER A 434 1.51 15.08 -19.30
C SER A 434 0.46 14.88 -20.40
N ILE A 435 -0.63 15.66 -20.42
CA ILE A 435 -1.77 15.49 -21.34
C ILE A 435 -2.07 16.80 -22.07
N THR A 436 -2.23 16.73 -23.39
CA THR A 436 -2.51 17.89 -24.25
C THR A 436 -3.89 17.74 -24.90
N VAL A 437 -4.89 18.41 -24.34
CA VAL A 437 -6.26 18.45 -24.86
C VAL A 437 -6.40 19.71 -25.73
N PRO A 438 -6.80 19.62 -27.01
CA PRO A 438 -6.72 20.74 -27.94
C PRO A 438 -7.88 21.75 -27.80
N ASP A 439 -9.00 21.35 -27.19
CA ASP A 439 -10.27 22.09 -27.17
C ASP A 439 -10.56 22.86 -25.86
N ILE A 440 -9.54 23.06 -25.01
CA ILE A 440 -9.66 23.87 -23.79
C ILE A 440 -9.52 25.37 -24.13
N GLU A 441 -10.51 26.17 -23.73
CA GLU A 441 -10.43 27.64 -23.70
C GLU A 441 -10.34 28.20 -22.27
N TYR A 442 -10.91 27.46 -21.30
CA TYR A 442 -11.04 27.89 -19.91
C TYR A 442 -10.23 27.02 -18.95
N VAL A 443 -9.42 27.64 -18.10
CA VAL A 443 -8.78 26.98 -16.96
C VAL A 443 -9.29 27.61 -15.66
N ILE A 444 -9.73 26.77 -14.72
CA ILE A 444 -10.00 27.14 -13.33
C ILE A 444 -8.90 26.51 -12.49
N ASP A 445 -8.08 27.32 -11.84
CA ASP A 445 -6.97 26.86 -11.00
C ASP A 445 -7.24 27.25 -9.54
N PHE A 446 -7.39 26.25 -8.68
CA PHE A 446 -7.40 26.45 -7.22
C PHE A 446 -6.00 26.76 -6.66
N CYS A 447 -4.96 26.72 -7.52
CA CYS A 447 -3.56 26.98 -7.19
C CYS A 447 -3.01 26.09 -6.05
N LEU A 448 -3.63 24.94 -5.82
CA LEU A 448 -3.23 23.91 -4.87
C LEU A 448 -2.60 22.70 -5.59
N MET A 449 -1.83 21.91 -4.86
CA MET A 449 -1.40 20.56 -5.26
C MET A 449 -1.14 19.68 -4.04
N LYS A 450 -0.76 18.41 -4.28
CA LYS A 450 -0.26 17.49 -3.25
C LYS A 450 1.19 17.12 -3.54
N GLN A 451 2.09 17.38 -2.59
CA GLN A 451 3.53 17.17 -2.70
C GLN A 451 4.01 16.12 -1.71
N ILE A 452 5.04 15.36 -2.08
CA ILE A 452 5.75 14.47 -1.16
C ILE A 452 6.77 15.29 -0.36
N LYS A 453 6.78 15.13 0.96
CA LYS A 453 7.74 15.74 1.88
C LYS A 453 8.16 14.72 2.94
N ASN A 454 9.47 14.59 3.16
CA ASN A 454 10.02 13.78 4.24
C ASN A 454 10.06 14.59 5.54
N GLU A 455 9.51 14.05 6.62
CA GLU A 455 9.60 14.68 7.94
C GLU A 455 10.91 14.32 8.65
N LEU A 456 11.80 15.30 8.82
CA LEU A 456 13.13 15.15 9.45
C LEU A 456 13.11 14.80 10.96
N LYS A 457 11.97 14.45 11.54
CA LYS A 457 11.80 13.90 12.90
C LYS A 457 11.51 12.40 12.89
N SER A 458 10.63 11.94 11.99
CA SER A 458 10.19 10.54 11.86
C SER A 458 10.89 9.78 10.73
N ASN A 459 11.57 10.50 9.83
CA ASN A 459 12.05 10.03 8.52
C ASN A 459 10.93 9.43 7.63
N TYR A 460 9.69 9.93 7.80
CA TYR A 460 8.53 9.46 7.07
C TYR A 460 8.17 10.39 5.90
N SER A 461 8.08 9.83 4.69
CA SER A 461 7.57 10.51 3.50
C SER A 461 6.04 10.63 3.56
N MET A 462 5.55 11.85 3.78
CA MET A 462 4.11 12.17 3.79
C MET A 462 3.69 12.91 2.51
N LEU A 463 2.46 12.67 2.05
CA LEU A 463 1.84 13.43 0.97
C LEU A 463 1.00 14.56 1.59
N ILE A 464 1.47 15.79 1.46
CA ILE A 464 0.84 16.98 2.05
C ILE A 464 0.14 17.84 0.99
N MET A 465 -0.95 18.53 1.35
CA MET A 465 -1.55 19.54 0.47
C MET A 465 -0.83 20.88 0.67
N THR A 466 -0.50 21.56 -0.43
CA THR A 466 0.27 22.80 -0.46
C THR A 466 -0.23 23.73 -1.56
N TRP A 467 0.06 25.02 -1.42
CA TRP A 467 -0.02 25.96 -2.54
C TRP A 467 1.01 25.56 -3.62
N ALA A 468 0.65 25.77 -4.88
CA ALA A 468 1.50 25.51 -6.03
C ALA A 468 2.50 26.66 -6.24
N SER A 469 3.64 26.40 -6.89
CA SER A 469 4.55 27.49 -7.26
C SER A 469 3.98 28.33 -8.41
N LYS A 470 4.45 29.57 -8.58
CA LYS A 470 4.12 30.39 -9.75
C LYS A 470 4.44 29.64 -11.05
N SER A 471 5.58 28.95 -11.10
CA SER A 471 6.01 28.08 -12.20
C SER A 471 4.96 27.00 -12.56
N ASN A 472 4.39 26.32 -11.56
CA ASN A 472 3.29 25.36 -11.78
C ASN A 472 2.03 26.07 -12.33
N CYS A 473 1.63 27.19 -11.73
CA CYS A 473 0.47 27.98 -12.16
C CYS A 473 0.63 28.62 -13.55
N GLU A 474 1.86 28.79 -14.05
CA GLU A 474 2.15 29.16 -15.45
C GLU A 474 2.10 27.94 -16.39
N GLN A 475 2.55 26.75 -15.96
CA GLN A 475 2.35 25.50 -16.73
C GLN A 475 0.86 25.15 -16.90
N ARG A 476 0.05 25.40 -15.85
CA ARG A 476 -1.42 25.29 -15.89
C ARG A 476 -2.05 26.30 -16.85
N ALA A 477 -1.62 27.57 -16.80
CA ALA A 477 -2.05 28.59 -17.75
C ALA A 477 -1.68 28.21 -19.20
N GLY A 478 -0.49 27.67 -19.42
CA GLY A 478 -0.01 27.16 -20.70
C GLY A 478 -0.74 25.91 -21.23
N ARG A 479 -1.87 25.49 -20.65
CA ARG A 479 -2.80 24.51 -21.24
C ARG A 479 -3.80 25.14 -22.20
N VAL A 480 -4.07 26.44 -22.08
CA VAL A 480 -4.78 27.25 -23.08
C VAL A 480 -3.78 28.06 -23.92
N GLY A 481 -4.25 28.87 -24.89
CA GLY A 481 -3.35 29.67 -25.74
C GLY A 481 -2.57 28.86 -26.79
N ARG A 482 -3.00 27.63 -27.10
CA ARG A 482 -2.32 26.71 -28.04
C ARG A 482 -2.97 26.63 -29.43
N VAL A 483 -4.30 26.69 -29.46
CA VAL A 483 -5.14 26.54 -30.68
C VAL A 483 -6.07 27.74 -30.87
N ASN A 484 -6.43 28.41 -29.77
CA ASN A 484 -7.19 29.65 -29.70
C ASN A 484 -6.69 30.46 -28.49
N ASN A 485 -7.15 31.72 -28.38
CA ASN A 485 -7.01 32.52 -27.16
C ASN A 485 -7.63 31.80 -25.95
N GLY A 486 -7.15 32.10 -24.74
CA GLY A 486 -7.58 31.42 -23.52
C GLY A 486 -7.84 32.34 -22.33
N ARG A 487 -8.63 31.85 -21.36
CA ARG A 487 -8.89 32.51 -20.07
C ARG A 487 -8.53 31.59 -18.91
N VAL A 488 -7.80 32.12 -17.94
CA VAL A 488 -7.31 31.40 -16.75
C VAL A 488 -7.80 32.12 -15.51
N TYR A 489 -8.53 31.42 -14.65
CA TYR A 489 -9.12 31.95 -13.42
C TYR A 489 -8.44 31.30 -12.22
N ARG A 490 -7.66 32.09 -11.47
CA ARG A 490 -6.97 31.68 -10.25
C ARG A 490 -7.86 31.99 -9.07
N LEU A 491 -8.30 30.97 -8.33
CA LEU A 491 -9.22 31.12 -7.20
C LEU A 491 -8.49 31.49 -5.90
N VAL A 492 -7.56 32.44 -6.01
CA VAL A 492 -6.79 33.08 -4.93
C VAL A 492 -6.66 34.59 -5.25
N PRO A 493 -6.53 35.48 -4.26
CA PRO A 493 -6.29 36.90 -4.50
C PRO A 493 -4.96 37.17 -5.22
N GLU A 494 -4.86 38.25 -6.00
CA GLU A 494 -3.61 38.62 -6.70
C GLU A 494 -2.49 38.99 -5.72
N SER A 495 -2.83 39.64 -4.61
CA SER A 495 -1.90 39.91 -3.50
C SER A 495 -1.30 38.61 -2.94
N MET A 496 -2.15 37.64 -2.61
CA MET A 496 -1.73 36.32 -2.12
C MET A 496 -0.89 35.57 -3.16
N PHE A 497 -1.28 35.60 -4.44
CA PHE A 497 -0.48 35.01 -5.52
C PHE A 497 0.87 35.70 -5.70
N SER A 498 0.97 37.00 -5.41
CA SER A 498 2.23 37.74 -5.45
C SER A 498 3.24 37.26 -4.40
N ASP A 499 2.78 36.70 -3.29
CA ASP A 499 3.64 36.09 -2.26
C ASP A 499 4.03 34.62 -2.56
N PHE A 500 3.48 33.99 -3.61
CA PHE A 500 3.80 32.58 -3.90
C PHE A 500 5.26 32.38 -4.28
N ILE A 501 5.83 31.24 -3.87
CA ILE A 501 7.16 30.79 -4.27
C ILE A 501 7.26 30.71 -5.80
N VAL A 502 8.36 31.20 -6.37
CA VAL A 502 8.53 31.29 -7.83
C VAL A 502 8.56 29.90 -8.45
N ASP A 503 9.43 29.03 -7.96
CA ASP A 503 9.62 27.65 -8.43
C ASP A 503 9.47 26.65 -7.27
N GLU A 504 9.27 25.38 -7.61
CA GLU A 504 9.15 24.27 -6.68
C GLU A 504 10.52 23.88 -6.07
N VAL A 505 10.55 23.64 -4.75
CA VAL A 505 11.76 23.18 -4.05
C VAL A 505 12.14 21.78 -4.54
N SER A 506 13.39 21.62 -5.01
CA SER A 506 13.93 20.35 -5.53
C SER A 506 13.64 19.15 -4.61
N GLU A 507 13.32 18.01 -5.22
CA GLU A 507 13.17 16.73 -4.52
C GLU A 507 14.38 16.40 -3.63
N MET A 508 15.59 16.80 -4.04
CA MET A 508 16.81 16.60 -3.26
C MET A 508 16.76 17.28 -1.89
N CYS A 509 16.09 18.43 -1.76
CA CYS A 509 15.96 19.12 -0.48
C CYS A 509 14.83 18.57 0.42
N ARG A 510 13.83 17.87 -0.16
CA ARG A 510 12.56 17.51 0.52
C ARG A 510 12.27 16.01 0.65
N CYS A 511 12.93 15.14 -0.11
CA CYS A 511 12.65 13.69 -0.14
C CYS A 511 13.65 12.86 0.70
N SER A 512 13.40 11.55 0.80
CA SER A 512 14.36 10.56 1.31
C SER A 512 15.57 10.47 0.37
N LEU A 513 16.78 10.48 0.92
CA LEU A 513 18.03 10.39 0.14
C LEU A 513 18.55 8.95 0.03
N SER A 514 17.80 7.95 0.52
CA SER A 514 18.28 6.57 0.73
C SER A 514 18.93 5.94 -0.50
N ARG A 515 18.25 6.03 -1.66
CA ARG A 515 18.74 5.56 -2.96
C ARG A 515 19.99 6.32 -3.43
N ILE A 516 20.01 7.64 -3.26
CA ILE A 516 21.11 8.51 -3.69
C ILE A 516 22.37 8.31 -2.84
N VAL A 517 22.23 8.14 -1.52
CA VAL A 517 23.36 7.83 -0.64
C VAL A 517 23.96 6.46 -1.01
N LEU A 518 23.15 5.44 -1.28
CA LEU A 518 23.65 4.15 -1.78
C LEU A 518 24.35 4.29 -3.14
N MET A 519 23.78 5.05 -4.08
CA MET A 519 24.43 5.34 -5.37
C MET A 519 25.77 6.05 -5.21
N SER A 520 25.90 7.00 -4.29
CA SER A 520 27.16 7.70 -4.02
C SER A 520 28.27 6.75 -3.50
N LYS A 521 27.92 5.74 -2.70
CA LYS A 521 28.88 4.72 -2.21
C LYS A 521 29.26 3.68 -3.27
N ILE A 522 28.50 3.52 -4.35
CA ILE A 522 28.90 2.72 -5.54
C ILE A 522 29.76 3.55 -6.49
N LEU A 523 29.39 4.81 -6.70
CA LEU A 523 30.14 5.77 -7.53
C LEU A 523 31.54 6.01 -6.96
N ASP A 524 31.67 6.05 -5.62
CA ASP A 524 32.95 6.11 -4.89
C ASP A 524 33.82 7.31 -5.32
N MET A 525 33.28 8.51 -5.12
CA MET A 525 33.92 9.79 -5.45
C MET A 525 33.95 10.72 -4.23
N GLY A 526 34.30 10.17 -3.07
CA GLY A 526 34.26 10.84 -1.75
C GLY A 526 33.03 10.44 -0.93
N THR A 527 32.94 10.94 0.31
CA THR A 527 31.83 10.62 1.22
C THR A 527 30.49 11.17 0.69
N PRO A 528 29.34 10.59 1.07
CA PRO A 528 28.02 11.09 0.65
C PRO A 528 27.80 12.56 1.02
N LYS A 529 28.32 13.00 2.19
CA LYS A 529 28.30 14.41 2.64
C LYS A 529 29.07 15.32 1.67
N GLN A 530 30.31 14.96 1.33
CA GLN A 530 31.16 15.77 0.43
C GLN A 530 30.59 15.82 -0.99
N LEU A 531 30.06 14.71 -1.50
CA LEU A 531 29.48 14.66 -2.84
C LEU A 531 28.21 15.52 -2.91
N LEU A 532 27.25 15.32 -1.99
CA LEU A 532 25.97 16.03 -2.01
C LEU A 532 26.08 17.53 -1.66
N ALA A 533 27.13 17.95 -0.96
CA ALA A 533 27.42 19.38 -0.75
C ALA A 533 27.72 20.14 -2.06
N ASN A 534 28.12 19.44 -3.13
CA ASN A 534 28.41 20.02 -4.44
C ASN A 534 27.19 20.03 -5.39
N ALA A 535 26.02 19.62 -4.91
CA ALA A 535 24.80 19.52 -5.72
C ALA A 535 24.17 20.90 -6.02
N LEU A 536 23.27 20.97 -7.01
CA LEU A 536 22.65 22.23 -7.47
C LEU A 536 21.93 23.00 -6.34
N GLU A 537 21.14 22.29 -5.53
CA GLU A 537 20.58 22.81 -4.27
C GLU A 537 20.81 21.74 -3.19
N PRO A 538 21.87 21.86 -2.38
CA PRO A 538 22.36 20.75 -1.55
C PRO A 538 21.39 20.39 -0.42
N PRO A 539 21.21 19.09 -0.11
CA PRO A 539 20.33 18.66 0.98
C PRO A 539 20.89 19.04 2.34
N SER A 540 20.00 19.31 3.30
CA SER A 540 20.42 19.61 4.68
C SER A 540 21.24 18.47 5.28
N LEU A 541 22.32 18.82 6.01
CA LEU A 541 23.20 17.84 6.67
C LEU A 541 22.44 16.87 7.58
N LYS A 542 21.34 17.34 8.18
CA LYS A 542 20.43 16.51 8.99
C LYS A 542 19.72 15.42 8.17
N ASN A 543 19.27 15.72 6.95
CA ASN A 543 18.66 14.71 6.06
C ASN A 543 19.69 13.65 5.64
N ILE A 544 20.93 14.08 5.31
CA ILE A 544 22.04 13.16 4.99
C ILE A 544 22.34 12.23 6.18
N ALA A 545 22.54 12.78 7.38
CA ALA A 545 22.86 12.00 8.57
C ALA A 545 21.74 11.03 8.96
N LEU A 546 20.48 11.48 8.94
CA LEU A 546 19.30 10.65 9.21
C LEU A 546 19.18 9.50 8.19
N THR A 547 19.43 9.79 6.91
CA THR A 547 19.47 8.77 5.85
C THR A 547 20.57 7.73 6.09
N VAL A 548 21.79 8.15 6.47
CA VAL A 548 22.89 7.22 6.80
C VAL A 548 22.53 6.33 7.99
N VAL A 549 21.89 6.87 9.03
CA VAL A 549 21.38 6.09 10.17
C VAL A 549 20.32 5.08 9.73
N THR A 550 19.35 5.48 8.91
CA THR A 550 18.32 4.55 8.39
C THR A 550 18.94 3.46 7.50
N LEU A 551 19.92 3.77 6.66
CA LEU A 551 20.62 2.77 5.85
C LEU A 551 21.43 1.77 6.71
N LYS A 552 22.00 2.21 7.84
CA LYS A 552 22.61 1.33 8.85
C LYS A 552 21.58 0.42 9.52
N GLN A 553 20.43 0.96 9.94
CA GLN A 553 19.32 0.20 10.55
C GLN A 553 18.69 -0.82 9.58
N VAL A 554 18.57 -0.48 8.31
CA VAL A 554 18.11 -1.42 7.26
C VAL A 554 19.15 -2.52 7.04
N GLY A 555 20.44 -2.24 7.20
CA GLY A 555 21.57 -3.16 7.03
C GLY A 555 22.34 -2.97 5.72
N ALA A 556 22.14 -1.84 5.05
CA ALA A 556 22.79 -1.50 3.78
C ALA A 556 24.21 -0.91 3.97
N LEU A 557 24.44 -0.25 5.10
CA LEU A 557 25.75 0.28 5.52
C LEU A 557 26.15 -0.32 6.88
N LEU A 558 27.46 -0.46 7.12
CA LEU A 558 28.01 -0.77 8.43
C LEU A 558 28.02 0.46 9.35
N PRO A 559 28.10 0.29 10.69
CA PRO A 559 28.38 1.38 11.63
C PRO A 559 29.79 1.99 11.49
N THR A 560 30.67 1.34 10.73
CA THR A 560 32.09 1.70 10.57
C THR A 560 32.40 2.25 9.20
N VAL A 561 33.48 3.03 9.09
CA VAL A 561 34.23 3.29 7.86
C VAL A 561 35.66 2.79 8.07
N ASN A 562 36.15 1.89 7.21
CA ASN A 562 37.47 1.24 7.36
C ASN A 562 37.70 0.65 8.77
N GLY A 563 36.64 0.08 9.37
CA GLY A 563 36.66 -0.48 10.74
C GLY A 563 36.50 0.54 11.89
N ILE A 564 36.65 1.85 11.64
CA ILE A 564 36.46 2.91 12.64
C ILE A 564 34.97 3.28 12.73
N ILE A 565 34.39 3.33 13.92
CA ILE A 565 32.97 3.70 14.10
C ILE A 565 32.74 5.14 13.61
N SER A 566 31.77 5.32 12.72
CA SER A 566 31.36 6.63 12.20
C SER A 566 29.86 6.81 12.37
N THR A 567 29.44 8.01 12.80
CA THR A 567 28.02 8.38 12.83
C THR A 567 27.54 8.81 11.44
N THR A 568 28.34 9.61 10.73
CA THR A 568 27.97 10.38 9.52
C THR A 568 28.21 9.67 8.18
N ASP A 569 28.96 8.57 8.14
CA ASP A 569 29.13 7.70 6.96
C ASP A 569 29.26 6.22 7.40
N GLY A 570 29.26 5.26 6.46
CA GLY A 570 29.48 3.84 6.73
C GLY A 570 29.88 3.05 5.48
N ASP A 571 30.58 1.93 5.67
CA ASP A 571 30.99 1.02 4.60
C ASP A 571 29.79 0.26 4.01
N ILE A 572 29.74 0.07 2.69
CA ILE A 572 28.60 -0.57 2.03
C ILE A 572 28.63 -2.10 2.16
N THR A 573 27.57 -2.69 2.74
CA THR A 573 27.48 -4.15 2.95
C THR A 573 27.20 -4.87 1.63
N TYR A 574 27.36 -6.20 1.60
CA TYR A 574 26.93 -7.00 0.44
C TYR A 574 25.43 -6.80 0.13
N MET A 575 24.59 -6.77 1.17
CA MET A 575 23.16 -6.45 1.02
C MET A 575 22.94 -5.02 0.50
N GLY A 576 23.76 -4.05 0.92
CA GLY A 576 23.78 -2.69 0.38
C GLY A 576 24.14 -2.63 -1.11
N LYS A 577 25.11 -3.45 -1.56
CA LYS A 577 25.46 -3.59 -2.99
C LYS A 577 24.31 -4.19 -3.80
N VAL A 578 23.56 -5.16 -3.24
CA VAL A 578 22.31 -5.67 -3.85
C VAL A 578 21.25 -4.56 -3.92
N MET A 579 21.00 -3.85 -2.81
CA MET A 579 20.03 -2.75 -2.74
C MET A 579 20.32 -1.65 -3.77
N ALA A 580 21.58 -1.24 -3.91
CA ALA A 580 21.99 -0.19 -4.86
C ALA A 580 21.84 -0.60 -6.33
N ASN A 581 21.87 -1.89 -6.64
CA ASN A 581 21.70 -2.42 -8.00
C ASN A 581 20.22 -2.52 -8.42
N LEU A 582 19.30 -2.64 -7.46
CA LEU A 582 17.87 -2.78 -7.72
C LEU A 582 17.16 -1.43 -7.97
N PRO A 583 16.11 -1.41 -8.81
CA PRO A 583 15.26 -0.24 -9.02
C PRO A 583 14.18 -0.12 -7.92
N LEU A 584 14.57 -0.29 -6.66
CA LEU A 584 13.67 -0.39 -5.49
C LEU A 584 14.25 0.36 -4.29
N GLU A 585 13.38 0.84 -3.40
CA GLU A 585 13.82 1.38 -2.10
C GLU A 585 14.38 0.28 -1.17
N PRO A 586 15.24 0.63 -0.19
CA PRO A 586 15.92 -0.35 0.66
C PRO A 586 15.00 -1.34 1.42
N PRO A 587 13.83 -0.96 1.98
CA PRO A 587 12.94 -1.93 2.63
C PRO A 587 12.38 -2.99 1.68
N MET A 588 12.05 -2.62 0.44
CA MET A 588 11.56 -3.55 -0.60
C MET A 588 12.69 -4.47 -1.09
N SER A 589 13.91 -3.94 -1.20
CA SER A 589 15.10 -4.74 -1.48
C SER A 589 15.46 -5.70 -0.32
N LYS A 590 15.24 -5.30 0.93
CA LYS A 590 15.38 -6.15 2.12
C LYS A 590 14.37 -7.28 2.14
N LEU A 591 13.13 -7.03 1.71
CA LEU A 591 12.09 -8.04 1.55
C LEU A 591 12.51 -9.15 0.60
N ILE A 592 13.13 -8.79 -0.53
CA ILE A 592 13.71 -9.75 -1.50
C ILE A 592 14.86 -10.53 -0.88
N TYR A 593 15.76 -9.86 -0.17
CA TYR A 593 16.92 -10.50 0.48
C TYR A 593 16.49 -11.49 1.57
N PHE A 594 15.46 -11.18 2.35
CA PHE A 594 14.85 -12.11 3.28
C PHE A 594 14.06 -13.22 2.55
N GLY A 595 13.38 -12.92 1.45
CA GLY A 595 12.74 -13.94 0.62
C GLY A 595 13.70 -14.97 0.05
N TYR A 596 14.93 -14.57 -0.28
CA TYR A 596 16.02 -15.50 -0.61
C TYR A 596 16.37 -16.42 0.57
N ILE A 597 16.63 -15.84 1.75
CA ILE A 597 17.02 -16.57 2.98
C ILE A 597 15.93 -17.56 3.43
N PHE A 598 14.65 -17.18 3.36
CA PHE A 598 13.50 -18.01 3.76
C PHE A 598 12.94 -18.87 2.61
N ASN A 599 13.64 -18.97 1.46
CA ASN A 599 13.24 -19.70 0.25
C ASN A 599 11.80 -19.44 -0.23
N ILE A 600 11.41 -18.16 -0.23
CA ILE A 600 10.15 -17.60 -0.79
C ILE A 600 10.47 -16.42 -1.73
N LEU A 601 11.56 -16.56 -2.50
CA LEU A 601 12.12 -15.48 -3.33
C LEU A 601 11.10 -14.96 -4.36
N SER A 602 10.40 -15.86 -5.05
CA SER A 602 9.34 -15.53 -6.02
C SER A 602 8.28 -14.59 -5.45
N GLU A 603 7.72 -14.97 -4.31
CA GLU A 603 6.69 -14.21 -3.60
C GLU A 603 7.24 -12.87 -3.09
N SER A 604 8.46 -12.86 -2.56
CA SER A 604 9.10 -11.63 -2.09
C SER A 604 9.37 -10.60 -3.19
N ILE A 605 9.74 -11.05 -4.41
CA ILE A 605 9.93 -10.18 -5.57
C ILE A 605 8.58 -9.62 -6.01
N ILE A 606 7.52 -10.44 -6.11
CA ILE A 606 6.18 -9.97 -6.49
C ILE A 606 5.65 -8.95 -5.47
N MET A 607 5.79 -9.22 -4.16
CA MET A 607 5.42 -8.27 -3.10
C MET A 607 6.23 -6.97 -3.17
N ALA A 608 7.56 -7.05 -3.32
CA ALA A 608 8.43 -5.88 -3.37
C ALA A 608 8.18 -4.98 -4.60
N CYS A 609 7.99 -5.59 -5.78
CA CYS A 609 7.68 -4.88 -7.02
C CYS A 609 6.23 -4.34 -7.02
N GLY A 610 5.28 -5.06 -6.41
CA GLY A 610 3.91 -4.59 -6.26
C GLY A 610 3.79 -3.36 -5.33
N LEU A 611 4.65 -3.27 -4.32
CA LEU A 611 4.71 -2.13 -3.40
C LEU A 611 5.45 -0.90 -3.94
N SER A 612 6.28 -1.04 -4.99
CA SER A 612 7.01 0.09 -5.59
C SER A 612 6.30 0.73 -6.78
N LEU A 613 5.24 0.12 -7.29
CA LEU A 613 4.47 0.58 -8.46
C LEU A 613 3.11 1.18 -8.08
N LYS A 614 2.42 1.79 -9.06
CA LYS A 614 0.98 2.05 -8.96
C LYS A 614 0.26 0.72 -8.69
N SER A 615 -0.72 0.74 -7.78
CA SER A 615 -1.62 -0.38 -7.50
C SER A 615 -2.12 -1.06 -8.77
N ILE A 616 -1.90 -2.37 -8.89
CA ILE A 616 -2.50 -3.18 -9.97
C ILE A 616 -4.00 -3.34 -9.82
N PHE A 617 -4.56 -3.08 -8.64
CA PHE A 617 -6.01 -3.09 -8.41
C PHE A 617 -6.60 -1.78 -8.94
N SER A 618 -7.47 -1.88 -9.94
CA SER A 618 -8.20 -0.72 -10.47
C SER A 618 -9.28 -0.27 -9.49
N GLN A 619 -9.61 1.01 -9.51
CA GLN A 619 -10.71 1.58 -8.73
C GLN A 619 -11.56 2.45 -9.66
N PRO A 620 -12.41 1.83 -10.51
CA PRO A 620 -13.26 2.57 -11.44
C PRO A 620 -14.21 3.50 -10.68
N PHE A 621 -14.57 4.61 -11.32
CA PHE A 621 -15.46 5.60 -10.71
C PHE A 621 -16.79 4.94 -10.26
N ASN A 622 -17.30 5.35 -9.10
CA ASN A 622 -18.47 4.76 -8.42
C ASN A 622 -18.42 3.25 -8.04
N LYS A 623 -17.47 2.44 -8.53
CA LYS A 623 -17.37 0.98 -8.24
C LYS A 623 -16.45 0.59 -7.08
N ARG A 624 -16.15 1.53 -6.17
CA ARG A 624 -15.18 1.35 -5.08
C ARG A 624 -15.47 0.19 -4.12
N LEU A 625 -16.74 -0.15 -3.87
CA LEU A 625 -17.09 -1.27 -3.00
C LEU A 625 -16.79 -2.62 -3.67
N GLU A 626 -17.12 -2.77 -4.96
CA GLU A 626 -16.82 -3.95 -5.77
C GLU A 626 -15.30 -4.16 -5.89
N ALA A 627 -14.56 -3.09 -6.21
CA ALA A 627 -13.10 -3.11 -6.30
C ALA A 627 -12.41 -3.50 -4.98
N TYR A 628 -12.88 -2.96 -3.85
CA TYR A 628 -12.38 -3.35 -2.52
C TYR A 628 -12.69 -4.81 -2.18
N THR A 629 -13.91 -5.25 -2.47
CA THR A 629 -14.36 -6.63 -2.30
C THR A 629 -13.46 -7.59 -3.06
N GLN A 630 -13.20 -7.33 -4.34
CA GLN A 630 -12.31 -8.16 -5.16
C GLN A 630 -10.85 -8.12 -4.69
N LYS A 631 -10.37 -6.97 -4.19
CA LYS A 631 -9.04 -6.88 -3.59
C LYS A 631 -8.90 -7.72 -2.31
N LEU A 632 -9.95 -7.85 -1.49
CA LEU A 632 -9.95 -8.75 -0.33
C LEU A 632 -9.89 -10.23 -0.75
N THR A 633 -10.60 -10.59 -1.83
CA THR A 633 -10.51 -11.92 -2.45
C THR A 633 -9.09 -12.20 -2.95
N TRP A 634 -8.45 -11.23 -3.64
CA TRP A 634 -7.04 -11.36 -4.07
C TRP A 634 -6.06 -11.44 -2.90
N ALA A 635 -6.33 -10.75 -1.80
CA ALA A 635 -5.60 -10.89 -0.54
C ALA A 635 -5.83 -12.25 0.15
N ASN A 636 -6.74 -13.10 -0.34
CA ASN A 636 -7.18 -14.34 0.30
C ASN A 636 -7.58 -14.13 1.77
N HIS A 637 -8.15 -12.97 2.15
CA HIS A 637 -8.43 -12.61 3.56
C HIS A 637 -7.20 -12.55 4.50
N SER A 638 -5.97 -12.59 3.96
CA SER A 638 -4.71 -12.62 4.74
C SER A 638 -4.43 -11.37 5.60
N CYS A 639 -5.24 -10.32 5.45
CA CYS A 639 -5.08 -9.01 6.08
C CYS A 639 -3.76 -8.30 5.69
N SER A 640 -3.27 -8.53 4.46
CA SER A 640 -1.97 -8.04 3.99
C SER A 640 -2.05 -7.56 2.54
N ASP A 641 -1.99 -6.24 2.33
CA ASP A 641 -1.91 -5.62 1.00
C ASP A 641 -0.74 -6.12 0.14
N PRO A 642 0.48 -6.34 0.66
CA PRO A 642 1.58 -6.94 -0.10
C PRO A 642 1.23 -8.34 -0.65
N ILE A 643 0.65 -9.21 0.18
CA ILE A 643 0.32 -10.59 -0.21
C ILE A 643 -0.74 -10.61 -1.32
N ALA A 644 -1.63 -9.62 -1.36
CA ALA A 644 -2.65 -9.49 -2.39
C ALA A 644 -2.10 -9.39 -3.83
N TYR A 645 -0.85 -8.98 -4.03
CA TYR A 645 -0.23 -8.93 -5.36
C TYR A 645 0.14 -10.32 -5.92
N ILE A 646 0.31 -11.34 -5.06
CA ILE A 646 0.84 -12.65 -5.44
C ILE A 646 -0.13 -13.40 -6.37
N SER A 647 -1.35 -13.66 -5.89
CA SER A 647 -2.39 -14.42 -6.59
C SER A 647 -2.79 -13.84 -7.97
N PRO A 648 -3.10 -12.53 -8.14
CA PRO A 648 -3.46 -11.98 -9.44
C PRO A 648 -2.27 -11.98 -10.43
N TYR A 649 -1.05 -11.76 -9.94
CA TYR A 649 0.16 -11.85 -10.77
C TYR A 649 0.39 -13.27 -11.29
N GLN A 650 0.34 -14.27 -10.41
CA GLN A 650 0.46 -15.68 -10.78
C GLN A 650 -0.63 -16.09 -11.77
N ARG A 651 -1.89 -15.72 -11.51
CA ARG A 651 -3.02 -16.08 -12.38
C ARG A 651 -3.00 -15.39 -13.75
N TRP A 652 -2.45 -14.17 -13.84
CA TRP A 652 -2.20 -13.51 -15.13
C TRP A 652 -1.04 -14.18 -15.89
N LEU A 653 0.03 -14.55 -15.18
CA LEU A 653 1.20 -15.21 -15.77
C LEU A 653 0.86 -16.61 -16.33
N GLU A 654 0.07 -17.40 -15.61
CA GLU A 654 -0.47 -18.70 -16.07
C GLU A 654 -1.24 -18.57 -17.39
N ARG A 655 -2.09 -17.54 -17.50
CA ARG A 655 -2.96 -17.31 -18.67
C ARG A 655 -2.33 -16.45 -19.75
N LYS A 656 -1.10 -15.96 -19.55
CA LYS A 656 -0.39 -15.11 -20.52
C LYS A 656 -0.34 -15.71 -21.94
N PRO A 657 -0.14 -17.04 -22.16
CA PRO A 657 -0.19 -17.62 -23.50
C PRO A 657 -1.57 -17.54 -24.19
N GLU A 658 -2.66 -17.45 -23.44
CA GLU A 658 -4.01 -17.20 -23.97
C GLU A 658 -4.18 -15.72 -24.32
N PHE A 659 -3.71 -14.83 -23.45
CA PHE A 659 -3.80 -13.38 -23.56
C PHE A 659 -2.97 -12.82 -24.71
N ASP A 660 -1.75 -13.34 -24.92
CA ASP A 660 -0.89 -12.97 -26.05
C ASP A 660 -1.51 -13.37 -27.41
N ARG A 661 -2.33 -14.44 -27.43
CA ARG A 661 -3.11 -14.86 -28.61
C ARG A 661 -4.38 -14.01 -28.80
N ASN A 662 -5.06 -13.64 -27.72
CA ASN A 662 -6.29 -12.84 -27.78
C ASN A 662 -6.36 -11.79 -26.66
N ARG A 663 -5.95 -10.56 -27.01
CA ARG A 663 -5.94 -9.39 -26.12
C ARG A 663 -7.33 -8.96 -25.60
N ASN A 664 -8.42 -9.40 -26.23
CA ASN A 664 -9.77 -9.12 -25.73
C ASN A 664 -10.14 -10.05 -24.56
N LEU A 665 -9.62 -11.29 -24.51
CA LEU A 665 -9.73 -12.13 -23.32
C LEU A 665 -8.95 -11.53 -22.14
N GLU A 666 -7.78 -10.94 -22.40
CA GLU A 666 -6.97 -10.25 -21.39
C GLU A 666 -7.70 -9.04 -20.80
N ARG A 667 -8.28 -8.17 -21.66
CA ARG A 667 -9.11 -7.04 -21.23
C ARG A 667 -10.33 -7.47 -20.42
N ASN A 668 -11.08 -8.46 -20.92
CA ASN A 668 -12.29 -8.94 -20.25
C ASN A 668 -11.95 -9.57 -18.89
N TRP A 669 -10.85 -10.32 -18.79
CA TRP A 669 -10.36 -10.86 -17.53
C TRP A 669 -9.93 -9.75 -16.56
N ALA A 670 -9.14 -8.77 -17.01
CA ALA A 670 -8.66 -7.68 -16.17
C ALA A 670 -9.82 -6.84 -15.61
N SER A 671 -10.76 -6.45 -16.48
CA SER A 671 -11.98 -5.71 -16.10
C SER A 671 -12.84 -6.47 -15.09
N ALA A 672 -13.15 -7.75 -15.36
CA ALA A 672 -13.95 -8.58 -14.45
C ALA A 672 -13.27 -8.87 -13.10
N ASN A 673 -11.97 -8.65 -12.97
CA ASN A 673 -11.18 -8.91 -11.75
C ASN A 673 -10.68 -7.63 -11.06
N PHE A 674 -11.13 -6.45 -11.49
CA PHE A 674 -10.67 -5.15 -10.99
C PHE A 674 -9.14 -4.99 -11.02
N ILE A 675 -8.54 -5.37 -12.15
CA ILE A 675 -7.10 -5.25 -12.41
C ILE A 675 -6.85 -4.21 -13.50
N GLU A 676 -5.93 -3.28 -13.22
CA GLU A 676 -5.40 -2.31 -14.17
C GLU A 676 -4.39 -3.00 -15.12
N LEU A 677 -4.76 -3.05 -16.40
CA LEU A 677 -4.02 -3.79 -17.42
C LEU A 677 -2.65 -3.18 -17.73
N SER A 678 -2.47 -1.86 -17.60
CA SER A 678 -1.15 -1.25 -17.76
C SER A 678 -0.22 -1.63 -16.59
N ALA A 679 -0.75 -1.59 -15.36
CA ALA A 679 -0.01 -1.81 -14.13
C ALA A 679 0.41 -3.28 -13.93
N ILE A 680 -0.43 -4.27 -14.26
CA ILE A 680 -0.03 -5.68 -14.13
C ILE A 680 1.08 -6.07 -15.15
N ARG A 681 1.06 -5.45 -16.34
CA ARG A 681 2.14 -5.60 -17.33
C ARG A 681 3.42 -4.87 -16.92
N GLU A 682 3.31 -3.72 -16.24
CA GLU A 682 4.46 -3.03 -15.65
C GLU A 682 5.06 -3.80 -14.45
N LEU A 683 4.21 -4.44 -13.65
CA LEU A 683 4.63 -5.37 -12.59
C LEU A 683 5.40 -6.56 -13.18
N TYR A 684 4.94 -7.14 -14.29
CA TYR A 684 5.69 -8.16 -15.02
C TYR A 684 7.05 -7.67 -15.55
N ASP A 685 7.09 -6.50 -16.21
CA ASP A 685 8.36 -5.88 -16.65
C ASP A 685 9.34 -5.72 -15.47
N LEU A 686 8.85 -5.32 -14.29
CA LEU A 686 9.67 -5.04 -13.11
C LEU A 686 10.13 -6.32 -12.38
N VAL A 687 9.25 -7.30 -12.22
CA VAL A 687 9.56 -8.61 -11.64
C VAL A 687 10.62 -9.33 -12.49
N ASP A 688 10.52 -9.25 -13.82
CA ASP A 688 11.56 -9.76 -14.73
C ASP A 688 12.88 -8.98 -14.61
N ASP A 689 12.85 -7.66 -14.32
CA ASP A 689 14.08 -6.87 -14.15
C ASP A 689 14.82 -7.23 -12.88
N VAL A 690 14.10 -7.24 -11.76
CA VAL A 690 14.64 -7.60 -10.45
C VAL A 690 15.18 -9.03 -10.48
N THR A 691 14.43 -9.99 -11.03
CA THR A 691 14.88 -11.39 -11.15
C THR A 691 16.14 -11.52 -12.00
N ASN A 692 16.25 -10.80 -13.13
CA ASN A 692 17.45 -10.84 -13.97
C ASN A 692 18.66 -10.11 -13.35
N ARG A 693 18.47 -9.01 -12.61
CA ARG A 693 19.54 -8.32 -11.88
C ARG A 693 20.13 -9.22 -10.80
N LEU A 694 19.26 -9.82 -9.97
CA LEU A 694 19.63 -10.79 -8.95
C LEU A 694 20.44 -11.95 -9.53
N LYS A 695 19.96 -12.56 -10.63
CA LYS A 695 20.65 -13.66 -11.31
C LYS A 695 21.99 -13.23 -11.93
N ARG A 696 22.05 -12.11 -12.66
CA ARG A 696 23.24 -11.71 -13.44
C ARG A 696 24.33 -11.04 -12.61
N SER A 697 23.98 -10.29 -11.57
CA SER A 697 24.95 -9.53 -10.76
C SER A 697 25.32 -10.20 -9.44
N PHE A 698 24.50 -11.14 -8.94
CA PHE A 698 24.70 -11.76 -7.62
C PHE A 698 24.49 -13.28 -7.59
N ASN A 699 24.16 -13.91 -8.72
CA ASN A 699 23.77 -15.34 -8.81
C ASN A 699 22.61 -15.74 -7.87
N ILE A 700 21.77 -14.78 -7.47
CA ILE A 700 20.60 -15.02 -6.62
C ILE A 700 19.48 -15.57 -7.50
N VAL A 701 19.07 -16.82 -7.25
CA VAL A 701 18.09 -17.57 -8.04
C VAL A 701 17.07 -18.30 -7.14
N VAL A 702 15.90 -18.59 -7.70
CA VAL A 702 14.82 -19.32 -7.01
C VAL A 702 15.23 -20.79 -6.81
N ASN A 703 14.83 -21.40 -5.69
CA ASN A 703 15.10 -22.80 -5.33
C ASN A 703 16.58 -23.17 -5.11
N SER A 704 17.45 -22.23 -4.74
CA SER A 704 18.84 -22.54 -4.33
C SER A 704 18.93 -23.24 -2.96
N GLY A 705 17.89 -23.16 -2.13
CA GLY A 705 17.84 -23.74 -0.79
C GLY A 705 17.19 -25.12 -0.72
N GLN A 706 17.67 -25.96 0.20
CA GLN A 706 17.10 -27.31 0.47
C GLN A 706 15.73 -27.25 1.18
N MET A 707 15.45 -26.19 1.94
CA MET A 707 14.23 -26.04 2.72
C MET A 707 13.00 -25.85 1.82
N LYS A 708 11.98 -26.70 1.96
CA LYS A 708 10.71 -26.60 1.25
C LYS A 708 9.57 -26.37 2.24
N TRP A 709 8.75 -25.35 2.01
CA TRP A 709 7.50 -25.14 2.73
C TRP A 709 6.46 -26.14 2.24
N VAL A 710 6.01 -27.04 3.12
CA VAL A 710 5.12 -28.16 2.73
C VAL A 710 3.66 -27.75 2.82
N LYS A 711 3.27 -26.93 3.82
CA LYS A 711 1.90 -26.39 3.93
C LYS A 711 1.80 -24.95 3.40
N PRO A 712 0.73 -24.58 2.67
CA PRO A 712 0.49 -23.19 2.26
C PRO A 712 0.47 -22.20 3.44
N GLU A 713 -0.12 -22.61 4.56
CA GLU A 713 -0.19 -21.87 5.83
C GLU A 713 1.20 -21.42 6.33
N GLU A 714 2.17 -22.34 6.30
CA GLU A 714 3.54 -22.11 6.77
C GLU A 714 4.28 -21.12 5.85
N LYS A 715 4.16 -21.32 4.53
CA LYS A 715 4.74 -20.43 3.51
C LYS A 715 4.23 -19.00 3.67
N ALA A 716 2.96 -18.82 3.98
CA ALA A 716 2.36 -17.50 4.10
C ALA A 716 2.57 -16.84 5.48
N MET A 717 2.75 -17.63 6.53
CA MET A 717 3.32 -17.13 7.78
C MET A 717 4.75 -16.60 7.54
N ALA A 718 5.58 -17.32 6.78
CA ALA A 718 6.90 -16.83 6.39
C ALA A 718 6.83 -15.51 5.60
N CYS A 719 5.88 -15.34 4.66
CA CYS A 719 5.62 -14.05 4.00
C CYS A 719 5.35 -12.92 5.02
N LYS A 720 4.51 -13.15 6.04
CA LYS A 720 4.23 -12.16 7.10
C LYS A 720 5.47 -11.84 7.95
N VAL A 721 6.29 -12.85 8.27
CA VAL A 721 7.54 -12.66 9.03
C VAL A 721 8.56 -11.84 8.25
N ILE A 722 8.78 -12.13 6.95
CA ILE A 722 9.74 -11.34 6.15
C ILE A 722 9.24 -9.91 5.91
N LEU A 723 7.93 -9.69 5.78
CA LEU A 723 7.35 -8.34 5.73
C LEU A 723 7.64 -7.57 7.01
N ALA A 724 7.32 -8.13 8.18
CA ALA A 724 7.58 -7.49 9.47
C ALA A 724 9.06 -7.13 9.66
N GLY A 725 9.98 -8.07 9.37
CA GLY A 725 11.42 -7.83 9.51
C GLY A 725 12.01 -6.85 8.47
N SER A 726 11.36 -6.67 7.31
CA SER A 726 11.85 -5.77 6.26
C SER A 726 11.41 -4.32 6.45
N PHE A 727 10.20 -4.13 6.98
CA PHE A 727 9.65 -2.79 7.25
C PHE A 727 9.89 -2.29 8.68
N TYR A 728 10.33 -3.14 9.63
CA TYR A 728 10.77 -2.72 10.97
C TYR A 728 11.79 -1.55 10.91
N PRO A 729 11.63 -0.48 11.72
CA PRO A 729 10.74 -0.34 12.88
C PRO A 729 9.34 0.23 12.57
N ASN A 730 8.89 0.24 11.32
CA ASN A 730 7.56 0.76 10.95
C ASN A 730 6.45 -0.25 11.33
N TYR A 731 6.05 -0.25 12.60
CA TYR A 731 4.89 -0.97 13.11
C TYR A 731 3.90 -0.01 13.77
N PHE A 732 2.61 -0.33 13.70
CA PHE A 732 1.55 0.40 14.40
C PHE A 732 0.93 -0.51 15.45
N ILE A 733 1.05 -0.13 16.72
CA ILE A 733 0.22 -0.67 17.80
C ILE A 733 -1.05 0.19 17.85
N ARG A 734 -2.23 -0.44 17.81
CA ARG A 734 -3.52 0.27 17.84
C ARG A 734 -3.61 1.09 19.13
N GLY A 735 -3.88 2.40 18.98
CA GLY A 735 -3.60 3.43 19.98
C GLY A 735 -3.99 3.09 21.42
N ILE A 736 -3.00 3.17 22.32
CA ILE A 736 -3.12 2.83 23.75
C ILE A 736 -3.74 4.00 24.53
N THR A 737 -5.04 4.21 24.35
CA THR A 737 -5.92 4.59 25.48
C THR A 737 -6.63 3.38 26.07
N ASN A 738 -6.55 2.23 25.38
CA ASN A 738 -7.13 0.96 25.78
C ASN A 738 -6.13 -0.18 25.51
N ALA A 739 -5.00 -0.22 26.23
CA ALA A 739 -4.04 -1.35 26.17
C ALA A 739 -4.72 -2.70 26.43
N TYR A 740 -5.75 -2.67 27.29
CA TYR A 740 -6.80 -3.67 27.36
C TYR A 740 -8.14 -2.95 27.23
N MET A 741 -8.62 -2.77 25.98
CA MET A 741 -10.03 -3.08 25.76
C MET A 741 -10.12 -4.58 25.96
N ASP A 742 -10.46 -4.96 27.19
CA ASP A 742 -10.66 -6.34 27.58
C ASP A 742 -11.58 -7.03 26.58
N GLU A 743 -11.36 -8.30 26.30
CA GLU A 743 -12.23 -9.08 25.41
C GLU A 743 -13.67 -9.05 25.94
N HIS A 744 -13.82 -9.09 27.26
CA HIS A 744 -15.08 -8.82 27.97
C HIS A 744 -15.69 -7.44 27.68
N HIS A 745 -14.89 -6.37 27.52
CA HIS A 745 -15.42 -5.03 27.22
C HIS A 745 -15.84 -4.90 25.74
N VAL A 746 -15.11 -5.54 24.82
CA VAL A 746 -15.52 -5.62 23.41
C VAL A 746 -16.79 -6.43 23.27
N LEU A 747 -16.87 -7.61 23.89
CA LEU A 747 -18.08 -8.44 23.95
C LEU A 747 -19.25 -7.67 24.57
N LYS A 748 -19.05 -6.97 25.70
CA LYS A 748 -20.10 -6.13 26.32
C LYS A 748 -20.56 -4.96 25.44
N ILE A 749 -19.70 -4.41 24.58
CA ILE A 749 -20.10 -3.41 23.57
C ILE A 749 -20.95 -4.05 22.46
N LEU A 750 -20.74 -5.34 22.17
CA LEU A 750 -21.39 -6.14 21.13
C LEU A 750 -22.54 -7.04 21.63
N ASP A 751 -23.00 -6.85 22.88
CA ASP A 751 -24.05 -7.69 23.49
C ASP A 751 -23.69 -9.19 23.44
N GLU A 752 -22.42 -9.49 23.75
CA GLU A 752 -21.77 -10.80 23.76
C GLU A 752 -21.64 -11.53 22.39
N HIS A 753 -21.95 -10.85 21.27
CA HIS A 753 -21.76 -11.40 19.92
C HIS A 753 -20.27 -11.33 19.49
N ASP A 754 -19.81 -12.32 18.70
CA ASP A 754 -18.41 -12.48 18.32
C ASP A 754 -17.85 -11.26 17.51
N PRO A 755 -16.79 -10.58 18.00
CA PRO A 755 -16.23 -9.38 17.37
C PRO A 755 -15.59 -9.63 16.00
N ASN A 756 -15.33 -10.88 15.63
CA ASN A 756 -14.79 -11.23 14.32
C ASN A 756 -15.86 -11.23 13.22
N ARG A 757 -17.15 -11.25 13.58
CA ARG A 757 -18.26 -11.44 12.63
C ARG A 757 -19.42 -10.45 12.77
N THR A 758 -19.46 -9.68 13.86
CA THR A 758 -20.60 -8.80 14.17
C THR A 758 -20.23 -7.33 14.07
N VAL A 759 -21.12 -6.55 13.46
CA VAL A 759 -21.08 -5.08 13.47
C VAL A 759 -22.33 -4.54 14.18
N TYR A 760 -22.34 -3.25 14.53
CA TYR A 760 -23.52 -2.60 15.08
C TYR A 760 -23.77 -1.22 14.50
N PHE A 761 -25.05 -0.86 14.47
CA PHE A 761 -25.57 0.45 14.09
C PHE A 761 -26.05 1.19 15.33
N THR A 762 -26.05 2.52 15.28
CA THR A 762 -26.50 3.41 16.35
C THR A 762 -27.53 4.41 15.83
N GLY A 763 -28.39 4.92 16.71
CA GLY A 763 -29.40 5.92 16.35
C GLY A 763 -30.71 5.32 15.80
N PHE A 764 -30.98 4.03 16.02
CA PHE A 764 -32.32 3.50 15.77
C PHE A 764 -33.32 4.11 16.78
N PRO A 765 -34.52 4.54 16.36
CA PRO A 765 -35.50 5.16 17.27
C PRO A 765 -36.08 4.18 18.29
N ASN A 766 -36.37 4.64 19.51
CA ASN A 766 -36.91 3.79 20.58
C ASN A 766 -38.45 3.65 20.56
N ASP A 767 -39.15 4.53 19.83
CA ASP A 767 -40.59 4.45 19.54
C ASP A 767 -40.94 3.40 18.47
N GLN A 768 -39.93 2.84 17.80
CA GLN A 768 -40.11 1.96 16.65
C GLN A 768 -39.82 0.48 16.98
N PRO A 769 -40.77 -0.46 16.74
CA PRO A 769 -40.57 -1.87 17.02
C PRO A 769 -39.59 -2.51 16.01
N LYS A 770 -38.30 -2.52 16.39
CA LYS A 770 -37.13 -2.98 15.61
C LYS A 770 -37.37 -4.26 14.78
N VAL A 771 -38.10 -5.23 15.34
CA VAL A 771 -38.41 -6.52 14.71
C VAL A 771 -39.12 -6.38 13.35
N LEU A 772 -40.01 -5.38 13.19
CA LEU A 772 -40.71 -5.14 11.91
C LEU A 772 -39.78 -4.70 10.78
N TYR A 773 -38.57 -4.23 11.12
CA TYR A 773 -37.56 -3.75 10.18
C TYR A 773 -36.45 -4.78 9.94
N LYS A 774 -36.52 -5.98 10.56
CA LYS A 774 -35.45 -7.01 10.49
C LYS A 774 -35.03 -7.32 9.06
N GLU A 775 -35.98 -7.68 8.20
CA GLU A 775 -35.73 -8.00 6.80
C GLU A 775 -35.21 -6.79 6.00
N ALA A 776 -35.70 -5.58 6.28
CA ALA A 776 -35.22 -4.36 5.64
C ALA A 776 -33.77 -4.01 6.04
N ILE A 777 -33.36 -4.36 7.26
CA ILE A 777 -32.00 -4.18 7.79
C ILE A 777 -31.06 -5.26 7.24
N GLU A 778 -31.49 -6.52 7.18
CA GLU A 778 -30.72 -7.62 6.57
C GLU A 778 -30.48 -7.37 5.07
N ASN A 779 -31.49 -6.88 4.35
CA ASN A 779 -31.41 -6.54 2.92
C ASN A 779 -30.62 -5.25 2.62
N MET A 780 -30.09 -4.53 3.62
CA MET A 780 -29.16 -3.41 3.38
C MET A 780 -27.83 -3.84 2.77
N PHE A 781 -27.46 -5.11 2.95
CA PHE A 781 -26.17 -5.63 2.52
C PHE A 781 -26.30 -6.44 1.24
N PRO A 782 -25.36 -6.31 0.29
CA PRO A 782 -25.34 -7.12 -0.92
C PRO A 782 -25.09 -8.59 -0.56
N THR A 783 -26.15 -9.40 -0.55
CA THR A 783 -26.13 -10.80 -0.07
C THR A 783 -25.28 -11.72 -0.95
N ASN A 784 -25.09 -11.36 -2.21
CA ASN A 784 -24.13 -11.97 -3.14
C ASN A 784 -22.66 -11.78 -2.73
N LEU A 785 -22.37 -10.82 -1.84
CA LEU A 785 -21.03 -10.55 -1.32
C LEU A 785 -20.88 -11.01 0.14
N VAL A 786 -21.85 -10.69 1.03
CA VAL A 786 -21.73 -10.95 2.49
C VAL A 786 -22.37 -12.26 2.97
N GLY A 787 -23.03 -13.03 2.09
CA GLY A 787 -23.96 -14.09 2.49
C GLY A 787 -25.30 -13.54 2.98
N LYS A 788 -26.08 -14.31 3.75
CA LYS A 788 -27.26 -13.77 4.45
C LYS A 788 -26.82 -13.29 5.85
N PRO A 789 -26.83 -11.98 6.14
CA PRO A 789 -26.63 -11.49 7.50
C PRO A 789 -27.85 -11.82 8.38
N THR A 790 -27.64 -11.88 9.70
CA THR A 790 -28.75 -11.95 10.67
C THR A 790 -28.74 -10.69 11.51
N ALA A 791 -29.89 -10.03 11.66
CA ALA A 791 -30.04 -8.87 12.53
C ALA A 791 -30.59 -9.27 13.93
N HIS A 792 -29.93 -8.75 14.96
CA HIS A 792 -30.15 -9.03 16.38
C HIS A 792 -30.47 -7.71 17.10
N PHE A 793 -31.42 -7.75 18.04
CA PHE A 793 -31.98 -6.56 18.66
C PHE A 793 -31.82 -6.60 20.18
N SER A 794 -31.12 -5.58 20.69
CA SER A 794 -30.98 -5.32 22.11
C SER A 794 -32.05 -4.34 22.61
N THR A 795 -32.12 -4.13 23.92
CA THR A 795 -32.96 -3.09 24.53
C THR A 795 -32.49 -1.69 24.12
N SER A 796 -31.17 -1.47 24.06
CA SER A 796 -30.52 -0.20 23.65
C SER A 796 -30.82 0.23 22.20
N ASN A 797 -30.58 1.50 21.85
CA ASN A 797 -30.69 2.06 20.48
C ASN A 797 -29.74 1.43 19.42
N LYS A 798 -29.07 0.31 19.75
CA LYS A 798 -28.22 -0.45 18.84
C LYS A 798 -29.01 -1.50 18.08
N VAL A 799 -28.57 -1.79 16.86
CA VAL A 799 -28.91 -3.00 16.12
C VAL A 799 -27.61 -3.72 15.79
N PHE A 800 -27.52 -5.00 16.14
CA PHE A 800 -26.37 -5.85 15.89
C PHE A 800 -26.61 -6.69 14.63
N ILE A 801 -25.58 -6.90 13.83
CA ILE A 801 -25.68 -7.66 12.57
C ILE A 801 -24.51 -8.63 12.50
N GLU A 802 -24.82 -9.93 12.59
CA GLU A 802 -23.86 -11.02 12.49
C GLU A 802 -23.78 -11.53 11.03
N PHE A 803 -22.56 -11.71 10.54
CA PHE A 803 -22.29 -12.24 9.20
C PHE A 803 -21.78 -13.70 9.27
N PRO A 804 -22.14 -14.57 8.31
CA PRO A 804 -21.62 -15.93 8.25
C PRO A 804 -20.09 -15.94 8.04
N MET A 805 -19.42 -16.98 8.55
CA MET A 805 -17.99 -17.20 8.34
C MET A 805 -17.66 -17.83 6.98
N THR A 806 -18.59 -18.61 6.42
CA THR A 806 -18.46 -19.25 5.09
C THR A 806 -19.15 -18.42 4.02
N ASN A 807 -18.41 -18.04 2.97
CA ASN A 807 -18.97 -17.27 1.87
C ASN A 807 -19.53 -18.20 0.77
N VAL A 808 -20.72 -17.89 0.24
CA VAL A 808 -21.47 -18.76 -0.70
C VAL A 808 -20.71 -18.95 -2.03
N ASN A 809 -19.83 -18.02 -2.39
CA ASN A 809 -19.05 -18.08 -3.62
C ASN A 809 -17.96 -19.18 -3.61
N ASP A 810 -17.47 -19.62 -2.43
CA ASP A 810 -16.54 -20.75 -2.34
C ASP A 810 -17.18 -22.07 -2.78
N LEU A 811 -18.50 -22.24 -2.55
CA LEU A 811 -19.23 -23.44 -2.94
C LEU A 811 -19.38 -23.57 -4.46
N LYS A 812 -19.41 -22.46 -5.21
CA LYS A 812 -19.50 -22.48 -6.68
C LYS A 812 -18.14 -22.60 -7.37
N ASN A 813 -17.06 -22.10 -6.76
CA ASN A 813 -15.72 -22.07 -7.37
C ASN A 813 -14.81 -23.26 -7.00
N LYS A 814 -15.28 -24.24 -6.21
CA LYS A 814 -14.49 -25.44 -5.85
C LYS A 814 -13.90 -26.20 -7.05
N ASN A 815 -14.53 -26.16 -8.22
CA ASN A 815 -14.01 -26.79 -9.44
C ASN A 815 -12.83 -26.03 -10.10
N ASN A 816 -12.44 -24.85 -9.59
CA ASN A 816 -11.37 -23.99 -10.13
C ASN A 816 -10.34 -23.52 -9.08
N LEU A 817 -10.46 -23.92 -7.81
CA LEU A 817 -9.65 -23.43 -6.68
C LEU A 817 -8.81 -24.53 -6.00
N ASN A 818 -8.17 -25.39 -6.80
CA ASN A 818 -7.20 -26.36 -6.29
C ASN A 818 -5.86 -25.69 -5.95
N GLY A 819 -5.64 -25.38 -4.67
CA GLY A 819 -4.28 -25.24 -4.09
C GLY A 819 -3.79 -23.85 -3.65
N SER A 820 -4.60 -22.79 -3.71
CA SER A 820 -4.14 -21.40 -3.53
C SER A 820 -4.50 -20.70 -2.20
N GLN A 821 -5.17 -21.36 -1.26
CA GLN A 821 -5.49 -20.77 0.06
C GLN A 821 -4.23 -20.64 0.93
N LEU A 822 -3.65 -19.43 0.98
CA LEU A 822 -2.41 -19.13 1.70
C LEU A 822 -2.63 -18.73 3.17
N VAL A 823 -3.63 -17.90 3.48
CA VAL A 823 -3.95 -17.49 4.87
C VAL A 823 -5.45 -17.19 5.01
N PRO A 824 -6.28 -18.04 5.65
CA PRO A 824 -7.61 -17.58 6.09
C PRO A 824 -7.47 -16.50 7.16
N GLY A 825 -8.28 -15.44 7.05
CA GLY A 825 -8.42 -14.42 8.11
C GLY A 825 -9.37 -14.89 9.20
N SER A 826 -9.23 -14.39 10.43
CA SER A 826 -10.15 -14.70 11.53
C SER A 826 -11.49 -13.94 11.44
N ILE A 827 -11.53 -12.85 10.67
CA ILE A 827 -12.67 -11.92 10.58
C ILE A 827 -13.53 -12.25 9.35
N SER A 828 -14.85 -12.31 9.54
CA SER A 828 -15.83 -12.55 8.47
C SER A 828 -15.77 -11.46 7.39
N PHE A 829 -15.94 -11.89 6.15
CA PHE A 829 -15.96 -11.03 4.97
C PHE A 829 -17.01 -9.90 5.04
N GLY A 830 -18.16 -10.17 5.67
CA GLY A 830 -19.23 -9.17 5.82
C GLY A 830 -18.83 -7.98 6.69
N VAL A 831 -18.01 -8.20 7.72
CA VAL A 831 -17.49 -7.13 8.60
C VAL A 831 -16.65 -6.14 7.81
N TYR A 832 -15.75 -6.62 6.95
CA TYR A 832 -14.94 -5.76 6.08
C TYR A 832 -15.81 -4.92 5.12
N ILE A 833 -16.83 -5.53 4.53
CA ILE A 833 -17.76 -4.83 3.63
C ILE A 833 -18.55 -3.76 4.38
N ALA A 834 -19.12 -4.07 5.55
CA ALA A 834 -19.84 -3.12 6.38
C ALA A 834 -18.96 -1.92 6.80
N LEU A 835 -17.73 -2.19 7.25
CA LEU A 835 -16.76 -1.13 7.57
C LEU A 835 -16.38 -0.29 6.34
N LYS A 836 -16.30 -0.89 5.15
CA LYS A 836 -16.04 -0.15 3.91
C LYS A 836 -17.23 0.69 3.45
N MET A 837 -18.46 0.19 3.58
CA MET A 837 -19.68 0.96 3.30
C MET A 837 -19.78 2.20 4.19
N ASN A 838 -19.41 2.08 5.48
CA ASN A 838 -19.30 3.22 6.39
C ASN A 838 -18.21 4.23 5.95
N GLN A 839 -16.99 3.76 5.62
CA GLN A 839 -15.93 4.64 5.07
C GLN A 839 -16.35 5.38 3.79
N LEU A 840 -17.15 4.73 2.93
CA LEU A 840 -17.68 5.29 1.69
C LEU A 840 -18.97 6.11 1.90
N LYS A 841 -19.39 6.35 3.16
CA LYS A 841 -20.59 7.10 3.55
C LYS A 841 -21.88 6.62 2.87
N PHE A 842 -22.06 5.29 2.75
CA PHE A 842 -23.30 4.72 2.22
C PHE A 842 -24.52 5.20 3.02
N ALA A 843 -25.48 5.83 2.34
CA ALA A 843 -26.65 6.42 2.95
C ALA A 843 -27.74 5.37 3.25
N PHE A 844 -27.54 4.60 4.32
CA PHE A 844 -28.55 3.68 4.86
C PHE A 844 -29.80 4.46 5.30
N LYS A 845 -30.89 4.38 4.52
CA LYS A 845 -32.17 5.03 4.82
C LYS A 845 -33.25 3.96 5.03
N ILE A 846 -33.80 3.90 6.24
CA ILE A 846 -34.99 3.09 6.54
C ILE A 846 -36.20 4.01 6.46
N PRO A 847 -37.19 3.76 5.59
CA PRO A 847 -38.48 4.43 5.67
C PRO A 847 -39.22 3.90 6.92
N LEU A 848 -39.41 4.78 7.91
CA LEU A 848 -40.12 4.45 9.14
C LEU A 848 -41.63 4.52 8.95
N LEU A 849 -42.34 3.62 9.62
CA LEU A 849 -43.80 3.67 9.77
C LEU A 849 -44.20 4.76 10.77
N LYS A 850 -45.40 5.30 10.62
CA LYS A 850 -46.03 6.11 11.67
C LYS A 850 -46.20 5.24 12.94
N PRO A 851 -46.02 5.78 14.16
CA PRO A 851 -46.06 4.98 15.39
C PRO A 851 -47.32 4.12 15.54
N GLU A 852 -48.50 4.67 15.24
CA GLU A 852 -49.76 3.92 15.27
C GLU A 852 -49.78 2.72 14.32
N ASP A 853 -49.26 2.88 13.11
CA ASP A 853 -49.27 1.85 12.07
C ASP A 853 -48.20 0.79 12.35
N ALA A 854 -47.07 1.19 12.97
CA ALA A 854 -46.08 0.27 13.51
C ALA A 854 -46.66 -0.60 14.63
N GLN A 855 -47.45 -0.02 15.54
CA GLN A 855 -48.10 -0.75 16.64
C GLN A 855 -49.16 -1.74 16.13
N LYS A 856 -50.07 -1.30 15.25
CA LYS A 856 -51.05 -2.18 14.57
C LYS A 856 -50.36 -3.35 13.84
N LYS A 857 -49.25 -3.07 13.13
CA LYS A 857 -48.48 -4.09 12.40
C LYS A 857 -47.71 -5.05 13.32
N LEU A 858 -47.26 -4.58 14.48
CA LEU A 858 -46.66 -5.44 15.52
C LEU A 858 -47.69 -6.41 16.11
N GLU A 859 -48.90 -5.95 16.42
CA GLU A 859 -49.97 -6.84 16.88
C GLU A 859 -50.30 -7.94 15.86
N LEU A 860 -50.42 -7.58 14.58
CA LEU A 860 -50.66 -8.54 13.50
C LEU A 860 -49.49 -9.53 13.36
N TYR A 861 -48.24 -9.08 13.51
CA TYR A 861 -47.06 -9.94 13.49
C TYR A 861 -47.05 -10.93 14.66
N THR A 862 -47.35 -10.47 15.87
CA THR A 862 -47.48 -11.34 17.06
C THR A 862 -48.64 -12.33 16.93
N LYS A 863 -49.79 -11.91 16.40
CA LYS A 863 -50.95 -12.78 16.10
C LYS A 863 -50.61 -13.85 15.05
N ASN A 864 -49.82 -13.50 14.02
CA ASN A 864 -49.35 -14.47 13.01
C ASN A 864 -48.29 -15.45 13.54
N ILE A 865 -47.40 -15.01 14.46
CA ILE A 865 -46.49 -15.94 15.15
C ILE A 865 -47.26 -16.87 16.09
N ALA A 866 -48.35 -16.41 16.70
CA ALA A 866 -49.22 -17.27 17.52
C ALA A 866 -49.94 -18.33 16.65
N SER A 867 -50.50 -17.97 15.50
CA SER A 867 -51.17 -18.95 14.61
C SER A 867 -50.20 -19.90 13.89
N GLN A 868 -48.97 -19.48 13.59
CA GLN A 868 -47.94 -20.38 13.06
C GLN A 868 -47.43 -21.43 14.07
N LYS A 869 -47.76 -21.32 15.37
CA LYS A 869 -47.38 -22.31 16.40
C LYS A 869 -48.29 -23.54 16.47
N GLU A 870 -49.43 -23.57 15.78
CA GLU A 870 -50.40 -24.69 15.88
C GLU A 870 -49.98 -26.00 15.16
N LYS A 871 -48.72 -26.13 14.73
CA LYS A 871 -48.16 -27.37 14.14
C LYS A 871 -46.78 -27.74 14.68
N LEU A 872 -46.69 -27.99 15.98
CA LEU A 872 -45.73 -28.93 16.58
C LEU A 872 -46.44 -29.78 17.66
N PRO A 873 -46.07 -31.07 17.83
CA PRO A 873 -46.63 -31.89 18.88
C PRO A 873 -46.02 -31.56 20.25
N GLN A 874 -46.91 -31.37 21.22
CA GLN A 874 -46.71 -31.45 22.68
C GLN A 874 -45.64 -30.57 23.36
N GLU A 875 -46.06 -30.08 24.53
CA GLU A 875 -45.32 -29.53 25.67
C GLU A 875 -43.80 -29.38 25.52
N ILE A 876 -43.35 -28.13 25.40
CA ILE A 876 -41.96 -27.74 25.72
C ILE A 876 -41.79 -27.95 27.22
N LEU A 877 -41.24 -29.11 27.61
CA LEU A 877 -40.70 -29.31 28.96
C LEU A 877 -39.69 -28.19 29.27
N PRO A 878 -39.65 -27.67 30.50
CA PRO A 878 -38.81 -26.53 30.83
C PRO A 878 -37.34 -26.84 30.54
N ILE A 879 -36.65 -25.86 29.95
CA ILE A 879 -35.19 -25.93 29.73
C ILE A 879 -34.54 -26.32 31.05
N GLN A 880 -33.93 -27.51 31.10
CA GLN A 880 -33.38 -28.01 32.34
C GLN A 880 -32.20 -27.12 32.75
N LYS A 881 -32.37 -26.45 33.89
CA LYS A 881 -31.39 -25.50 34.39
C LYS A 881 -30.07 -26.19 34.74
N SER A 882 -28.96 -25.50 34.52
CA SER A 882 -27.67 -25.90 35.08
C SER A 882 -27.60 -25.52 36.56
N ILE A 883 -26.93 -26.31 37.40
CA ILE A 883 -26.62 -25.90 38.78
C ILE A 883 -25.82 -24.58 38.84
N ILE A 884 -25.14 -24.19 37.76
CA ILE A 884 -24.49 -22.87 37.65
C ILE A 884 -25.48 -21.71 37.79
N GLU A 885 -26.74 -21.86 37.37
CA GLU A 885 -27.76 -20.80 37.48
C GLU A 885 -28.15 -20.48 38.93
N GLU A 886 -27.81 -21.36 39.89
CA GLU A 886 -27.95 -21.09 41.32
C GLU A 886 -26.73 -20.33 41.91
N ILE A 887 -25.61 -20.25 41.18
CA ILE A 887 -24.41 -19.52 41.63
C ILE A 887 -24.66 -18.02 41.46
N GLN A 888 -24.61 -17.28 42.57
CA GLN A 888 -24.77 -15.82 42.53
C GLN A 888 -23.70 -15.16 41.65
N THR A 889 -24.12 -14.21 40.80
CA THR A 889 -23.29 -13.57 39.76
C THR A 889 -22.08 -12.77 40.26
N ASN A 890 -21.87 -12.67 41.57
CA ASN A 890 -20.72 -12.03 42.21
C ASN A 890 -19.63 -13.02 42.69
N VAL A 891 -19.85 -14.33 42.58
CA VAL A 891 -18.91 -15.36 43.06
C VAL A 891 -17.70 -15.48 42.12
N LYS A 892 -16.51 -15.05 42.57
CA LYS A 892 -15.26 -15.07 41.78
C LYS A 892 -14.44 -16.36 41.91
N HIS A 893 -14.73 -17.19 42.92
CA HIS A 893 -14.03 -18.44 43.19
C HIS A 893 -15.03 -19.51 43.61
N ILE A 894 -14.88 -20.73 43.10
CA ILE A 894 -15.67 -21.89 43.51
C ILE A 894 -14.78 -23.10 43.80
N THR A 895 -15.22 -23.92 44.74
CA THR A 895 -14.62 -25.21 45.03
C THR A 895 -15.38 -26.30 44.28
N LEU A 896 -14.67 -27.19 43.58
CA LEU A 896 -15.25 -28.17 42.67
C LEU A 896 -14.49 -29.51 42.72
N SER A 897 -15.15 -30.59 42.33
CA SER A 897 -14.50 -31.87 42.03
C SER A 897 -14.74 -32.22 40.56
N VAL A 898 -13.72 -32.71 39.86
CA VAL A 898 -13.83 -33.14 38.46
C VAL A 898 -14.60 -34.46 38.42
N SER A 899 -15.55 -34.57 37.50
CA SER A 899 -16.48 -35.71 37.38
C SER A 899 -16.19 -36.58 36.16
N HIS A 900 -15.69 -35.97 35.07
CA HIS A 900 -15.26 -36.65 33.86
C HIS A 900 -14.29 -35.77 33.06
N PHE A 901 -13.12 -36.29 32.70
CA PHE A 901 -12.10 -35.55 31.94
C PHE A 901 -11.99 -36.04 30.48
N GLU A 902 -12.32 -35.16 29.52
CA GLU A 902 -12.11 -35.41 28.09
C GLU A 902 -10.80 -34.76 27.61
N SER A 903 -10.57 -33.48 27.93
CA SER A 903 -9.32 -32.75 27.66
C SER A 903 -9.18 -31.48 28.52
N ILE A 904 -8.02 -30.81 28.47
CA ILE A 904 -7.81 -29.51 29.14
C ILE A 904 -8.79 -28.43 28.60
N SER A 905 -9.27 -28.57 27.36
CA SER A 905 -10.28 -27.67 26.78
C SER A 905 -11.72 -28.02 27.20
N CYS A 906 -11.98 -29.24 27.66
CA CYS A 906 -13.31 -29.76 27.97
C CYS A 906 -13.22 -30.82 29.07
N PHE A 907 -13.66 -30.47 30.27
CA PHE A 907 -13.86 -31.43 31.36
C PHE A 907 -15.16 -31.08 32.11
N TRP A 908 -15.70 -32.03 32.85
CA TRP A 908 -16.94 -31.85 33.62
C TRP A 908 -16.62 -31.85 35.11
N ALA A 909 -17.41 -31.09 35.89
CA ALA A 909 -17.22 -30.95 37.32
C ALA A 909 -18.54 -30.78 38.09
N HIS A 910 -18.46 -31.00 39.39
CA HIS A 910 -19.49 -30.77 40.39
C HIS A 910 -19.07 -29.64 41.34
N LEU A 911 -20.04 -28.92 41.92
CA LEU A 911 -19.75 -28.03 43.05
C LEU A 911 -19.45 -28.87 44.30
N TYR A 912 -18.35 -28.58 44.99
CA TYR A 912 -17.92 -29.33 46.17
C TYR A 912 -18.59 -28.79 47.44
N GLY A 913 -19.42 -29.62 48.09
CA GLY A 913 -20.03 -29.33 49.38
C GLY A 913 -21.33 -30.10 49.65
N GLU A 914 -21.82 -30.03 50.90
CA GLU A 914 -22.99 -30.79 51.37
C GLU A 914 -24.26 -30.55 50.55
N ALA A 915 -24.43 -29.36 49.98
CA ALA A 915 -25.58 -29.03 49.13
C ALA A 915 -25.62 -29.86 47.83
N TYR A 916 -24.46 -30.21 47.25
CA TYR A 916 -24.38 -31.11 46.09
C TYR A 916 -24.67 -32.55 46.51
N THR A 917 -24.02 -33.04 47.58
CA THR A 917 -24.21 -34.44 48.02
C THR A 917 -25.65 -34.70 48.42
N ASN A 918 -26.31 -33.75 49.12
CA ASN A 918 -27.71 -33.86 49.48
C ASN A 918 -28.65 -33.85 48.26
N LYS A 919 -28.35 -33.10 47.18
CA LYS A 919 -29.10 -33.16 45.92
C LYS A 919 -28.90 -34.51 45.21
N LEU A 920 -27.66 -34.99 45.11
CA LEU A 920 -27.34 -36.27 44.47
C LEU A 920 -27.97 -37.46 45.21
N SER A 921 -27.83 -37.50 46.54
CA SER A 921 -28.48 -38.52 47.38
C SER A 921 -30.01 -38.44 47.31
N ASN A 922 -30.61 -37.26 47.13
CA ASN A 922 -32.06 -37.14 46.89
C ASN A 922 -32.47 -37.72 45.53
N ILE A 923 -31.70 -37.50 44.46
CA ILE A 923 -31.91 -38.13 43.14
C ILE A 923 -31.83 -39.65 43.29
N TRP A 924 -30.71 -40.19 43.81
CA TRP A 924 -30.52 -41.64 43.96
C TRP A 924 -31.55 -42.29 44.89
N ASN A 925 -31.84 -41.70 46.06
CA ASN A 925 -32.86 -42.23 46.96
C ASN A 925 -34.26 -42.26 46.31
N THR A 926 -34.58 -41.30 45.44
CA THR A 926 -35.84 -41.28 44.68
C THR A 926 -35.84 -42.32 43.56
N LEU A 927 -34.73 -42.49 42.82
CA LEU A 927 -34.59 -43.48 41.74
C LEU A 927 -34.55 -44.93 42.25
N SER A 928 -34.14 -45.17 43.49
CA SER A 928 -34.04 -46.51 44.09
C SER A 928 -35.28 -46.93 44.89
N ASN A 929 -35.96 -46.02 45.61
CA ASN A 929 -37.08 -46.38 46.49
C ASN A 929 -38.45 -46.34 45.81
N LYS A 930 -38.72 -47.36 44.97
CA LYS A 930 -40.03 -47.62 44.30
C LYS A 930 -40.46 -46.56 43.27
N ILE A 931 -39.86 -46.60 42.07
CA ILE A 931 -40.49 -46.06 40.87
C ILE A 931 -41.03 -47.22 40.02
N ASN A 932 -42.29 -47.14 39.61
CA ASN A 932 -42.81 -47.97 38.53
C ASN A 932 -42.23 -47.44 37.21
N TYR A 933 -41.14 -48.05 36.76
CA TYR A 933 -40.52 -47.77 35.47
C TYR A 933 -41.19 -48.56 34.35
N THR A 934 -41.59 -47.91 33.26
CA THR A 934 -41.83 -48.58 31.98
C THR A 934 -40.52 -48.76 31.23
N LYS A 935 -40.27 -49.94 30.66
CA LYS A 935 -39.28 -50.06 29.58
C LYS A 935 -39.79 -49.28 28.38
N THR A 936 -38.97 -48.37 27.86
CA THR A 936 -39.38 -47.48 26.76
C THR A 936 -39.27 -48.22 25.43
N HIS A 937 -40.30 -48.16 24.57
CA HIS A 937 -40.20 -48.78 23.24
C HIS A 937 -39.36 -47.90 22.30
N VAL A 938 -38.69 -48.54 21.34
CA VAL A 938 -37.81 -47.88 20.35
C VAL A 938 -38.50 -46.75 19.57
N ARG A 939 -39.82 -46.82 19.40
CA ARG A 939 -40.62 -45.81 18.69
C ARG A 939 -40.85 -44.52 19.49
N ASP A 940 -40.64 -44.57 20.81
CA ASP A 940 -40.92 -43.49 21.76
C ASP A 940 -39.61 -42.79 22.21
N LEU A 941 -38.49 -43.09 21.55
CA LEU A 941 -37.16 -42.55 21.82
C LEU A 941 -36.86 -41.35 20.90
N ALA A 942 -36.91 -40.14 21.46
CA ALA A 942 -36.64 -38.89 20.77
C ALA A 942 -35.25 -38.33 21.13
N ILE A 943 -34.49 -37.88 20.12
CA ILE A 943 -33.19 -37.24 20.35
C ILE A 943 -33.41 -35.91 21.09
N ASN A 944 -32.58 -35.66 22.10
CA ASN A 944 -32.64 -34.60 23.10
C ASN A 944 -33.65 -34.79 24.26
N GLU A 945 -34.48 -35.83 24.26
CA GLU A 945 -35.35 -36.10 25.42
C GLU A 945 -34.63 -36.78 26.59
N PHE A 946 -35.24 -36.68 27.77
CA PHE A 946 -34.71 -37.17 29.04
C PHE A 946 -35.33 -38.51 29.47
N TYR A 947 -34.47 -39.46 29.80
CA TYR A 947 -34.85 -40.80 30.23
C TYR A 947 -34.03 -41.22 31.46
N ILE A 948 -34.48 -42.26 32.15
CA ILE A 948 -33.67 -42.95 33.16
C ILE A 948 -32.95 -44.11 32.49
N VAL A 949 -31.64 -44.21 32.66
CA VAL A 949 -30.83 -45.30 32.10
C VAL A 949 -30.13 -46.08 33.19
N MET A 950 -30.12 -47.41 33.05
CA MET A 950 -29.41 -48.30 33.96
C MET A 950 -28.00 -48.59 33.44
N TYR A 951 -26.99 -48.24 34.25
CA TYR A 951 -25.58 -48.32 33.91
C TYR A 951 -24.76 -48.65 35.15
N LYS A 952 -23.72 -49.51 35.04
CA LYS A 952 -22.90 -49.97 36.18
C LYS A 952 -23.73 -50.50 37.39
N ASN A 953 -24.95 -51.01 37.14
CA ASN A 953 -26.00 -51.44 38.09
C ASN A 953 -26.84 -50.34 38.78
N ASP A 954 -26.56 -49.06 38.57
CA ASP A 954 -27.33 -47.94 39.13
C ASP A 954 -28.20 -47.25 38.07
N ASN A 955 -29.20 -46.48 38.52
CA ASN A 955 -30.10 -45.69 37.67
C ASN A 955 -29.64 -44.22 37.60
N TYR A 956 -29.47 -43.69 36.39
CA TYR A 956 -29.01 -42.33 36.13
C TYR A 956 -30.04 -41.52 35.34
N ARG A 957 -30.13 -40.21 35.60
CA ARG A 957 -30.79 -39.28 34.69
C ARG A 957 -29.90 -39.06 33.48
N ALA A 958 -30.45 -39.20 32.27
CA ALA A 958 -29.67 -39.03 31.06
C ALA A 958 -30.47 -38.48 29.88
N LYS A 959 -29.77 -37.82 28.96
CA LYS A 959 -30.32 -37.23 27.74
C LYS A 959 -29.92 -38.06 26.52
N LEU A 960 -30.87 -38.41 25.65
CA LEU A 960 -30.59 -39.20 24.43
C LEU A 960 -29.89 -38.32 23.38
N MET A 961 -28.65 -38.68 23.01
CA MET A 961 -27.80 -37.89 22.12
C MET A 961 -27.83 -38.37 20.67
N ASN A 962 -27.66 -39.67 20.42
CA ASN A 962 -27.83 -40.26 19.08
C ASN A 962 -28.06 -41.79 19.13
N PHE A 963 -28.41 -42.33 17.96
CA PHE A 963 -28.57 -43.76 17.71
C PHE A 963 -27.30 -44.33 17.07
N ILE A 964 -26.87 -45.52 17.49
CA ILE A 964 -25.67 -46.20 16.96
C ILE A 964 -26.11 -47.41 16.14
N PRO A 965 -25.95 -47.40 14.80
CA PRO A 965 -26.27 -48.55 13.96
C PRO A 965 -25.36 -49.75 14.27
N GLY A 966 -25.95 -50.93 14.49
CA GLY A 966 -25.19 -52.15 14.77
C GLY A 966 -26.08 -53.39 14.97
N PRO A 967 -25.48 -54.59 15.12
CA PRO A 967 -26.21 -55.86 15.26
C PRO A 967 -26.91 -56.04 16.62
N ARG A 968 -26.70 -55.11 17.56
CA ARG A 968 -27.61 -54.82 18.67
C ARG A 968 -27.79 -53.30 18.68
N GLU A 969 -29.02 -52.83 18.71
CA GLU A 969 -29.31 -51.39 18.73
C GLU A 969 -28.76 -50.77 20.02
N LYS A 970 -27.84 -49.81 19.87
CA LYS A 970 -27.23 -49.06 20.97
C LYS A 970 -27.65 -47.59 20.88
N TYR A 971 -27.87 -47.01 22.04
CA TYR A 971 -28.38 -45.65 22.22
C TYR A 971 -27.36 -44.89 23.06
N ARG A 972 -26.89 -43.76 22.54
CA ARG A 972 -25.89 -42.92 23.21
C ARG A 972 -26.58 -41.93 24.12
N PHE A 973 -26.28 -42.01 25.41
CA PHE A 973 -26.86 -41.18 26.45
C PHE A 973 -25.78 -40.33 27.13
N PHE A 974 -26.10 -39.07 27.39
CA PHE A 974 -25.27 -38.18 28.18
C PHE A 974 -25.78 -38.14 29.62
N LEU A 975 -24.95 -38.52 30.58
CA LEU A 975 -25.29 -38.54 32.01
C LEU A 975 -25.22 -37.12 32.58
N ILE A 976 -26.37 -36.44 32.64
CA ILE A 976 -26.46 -35.00 32.96
C ILE A 976 -25.93 -34.60 34.35
N ASP A 977 -25.79 -35.58 35.25
CA ASP A 977 -25.31 -35.38 36.62
C ASP A 977 -23.85 -35.77 36.81
N PHE A 978 -23.15 -36.18 35.75
CA PHE A 978 -21.74 -36.63 35.79
C PHE A 978 -20.88 -36.16 34.62
N GLY A 979 -21.47 -35.85 33.46
CA GLY A 979 -20.74 -35.49 32.24
C GLY A 979 -20.23 -36.67 31.40
N GLU A 980 -20.32 -37.90 31.91
CA GLU A 980 -19.96 -39.13 31.18
C GLU A 980 -20.96 -39.40 30.03
N THR A 981 -20.46 -39.84 28.87
CA THR A 981 -21.30 -40.30 27.74
C THR A 981 -21.25 -41.83 27.65
N VAL A 982 -22.41 -42.48 27.66
CA VAL A 982 -22.55 -43.94 27.77
C VAL A 982 -23.41 -44.54 26.66
N ASP A 983 -23.04 -45.73 26.18
CA ASP A 983 -23.77 -46.46 25.13
C ASP A 983 -24.54 -47.64 25.74
N VAL A 984 -25.86 -47.51 25.86
CA VAL A 984 -26.75 -48.53 26.48
C VAL A 984 -27.65 -49.24 25.46
N LEU A 985 -28.19 -50.39 25.85
CA LEU A 985 -29.17 -51.16 25.09
C LEU A 985 -30.60 -50.77 25.49
N VAL A 986 -31.57 -50.95 24.59
CA VAL A 986 -33.01 -50.64 24.80
C VAL A 986 -33.54 -51.19 26.13
N GLU A 987 -33.11 -52.38 26.50
CA GLU A 987 -33.55 -53.09 27.71
C GLU A 987 -33.21 -52.38 29.03
N ASN A 988 -32.32 -51.39 28.99
CA ASN A 988 -31.87 -50.56 30.11
C ASN A 988 -32.40 -49.10 30.03
N ILE A 989 -33.32 -48.78 29.11
CA ILE A 989 -33.90 -47.43 28.96
C ILE A 989 -35.31 -47.40 29.56
N PHE A 990 -35.51 -46.49 30.51
CA PHE A 990 -36.71 -46.42 31.33
C PHE A 990 -37.37 -45.04 31.28
N SER A 991 -38.70 -45.04 31.29
CA SER A 991 -39.56 -43.87 31.37
C SER A 991 -40.24 -43.81 32.75
N ILE A 992 -40.45 -42.59 33.26
CA ILE A 992 -41.12 -42.34 34.54
C ILE A 992 -42.63 -42.20 34.26
N ILE A 993 -43.43 -43.16 34.73
CA ILE A 993 -44.89 -43.20 34.50
C ILE A 993 -45.63 -42.13 35.32
N ASN A 994 -45.14 -41.81 36.52
CA ASN A 994 -45.80 -40.92 37.46
C ASN A 994 -45.35 -39.47 37.25
N GLU A 995 -46.29 -38.59 36.87
CA GLU A 995 -46.00 -37.19 36.55
C GLU A 995 -45.53 -36.35 37.76
N ASP A 996 -45.97 -36.67 38.98
CA ASP A 996 -45.48 -35.97 40.19
C ASP A 996 -43.99 -36.29 40.44
N ILE A 997 -43.61 -37.56 40.27
CA ILE A 997 -42.22 -38.03 40.39
C ILE A 997 -41.39 -37.50 39.23
N LYS A 998 -41.90 -37.52 37.99
CA LYS A 998 -41.27 -36.94 36.80
C LYS A 998 -40.99 -35.44 37.00
N THR A 999 -41.99 -34.69 37.46
CA THR A 999 -41.86 -33.27 37.83
C THR A 999 -40.81 -33.07 38.92
N LYS A 1000 -40.89 -33.84 40.03
CA LYS A 1000 -39.96 -33.74 41.15
C LYS A 1000 -38.51 -34.05 40.74
N ILE A 1001 -38.27 -35.07 39.92
CA ILE A 1001 -36.94 -35.48 39.46
C ILE A 1001 -36.36 -34.49 38.45
N TYR A 1002 -37.15 -33.99 37.49
CA TYR A 1002 -36.66 -33.05 36.48
C TYR A 1002 -36.64 -31.57 36.93
N SER A 1003 -37.33 -31.22 38.03
CA SER A 1003 -37.17 -29.90 38.67
C SER A 1003 -35.79 -29.68 39.33
N ILE A 1004 -35.05 -30.76 39.61
CA ILE A 1004 -33.67 -30.67 40.08
C ILE A 1004 -32.78 -30.35 38.86
N PRO A 1005 -31.93 -29.30 38.91
CA PRO A 1005 -31.06 -28.94 37.79
C PRO A 1005 -30.06 -30.07 37.45
N ALA A 1006 -29.43 -29.99 36.28
CA ALA A 1006 -28.28 -30.84 35.95
C ALA A 1006 -27.11 -30.51 36.90
N LEU A 1007 -26.59 -31.52 37.61
CA LEU A 1007 -25.61 -31.31 38.69
C LEU A 1007 -24.15 -31.24 38.19
N ALA A 1008 -23.85 -31.75 36.99
CA ALA A 1008 -22.56 -31.60 36.35
C ALA A 1008 -22.57 -30.42 35.36
N PHE A 1009 -21.41 -29.76 35.24
CA PHE A 1009 -21.24 -28.65 34.31
C PHE A 1009 -19.89 -28.67 33.60
N GLN A 1010 -19.88 -28.15 32.37
CA GLN A 1010 -18.70 -28.14 31.51
C GLN A 1010 -17.72 -27.05 31.96
N CYS A 1011 -16.44 -27.37 31.90
CA CYS A 1011 -15.34 -26.58 32.40
C CYS A 1011 -14.22 -26.49 31.36
N THR A 1012 -13.48 -25.37 31.37
CA THR A 1012 -12.33 -25.13 30.50
C THR A 1012 -11.33 -24.17 31.16
N ILE A 1013 -10.08 -24.11 30.69
CA ILE A 1013 -9.04 -23.24 31.27
C ILE A 1013 -8.76 -22.06 30.36
N ALA A 1014 -8.98 -20.85 30.87
CA ALA A 1014 -8.74 -19.60 30.16
C ALA A 1014 -7.24 -19.36 29.88
N LYS A 1015 -6.95 -18.60 28.83
CA LYS A 1015 -5.59 -18.09 28.50
C LYS A 1015 -4.54 -19.16 28.15
N ILE A 1016 -4.87 -20.44 28.19
CA ILE A 1016 -4.03 -21.56 27.68
C ILE A 1016 -4.66 -22.10 26.39
N ARG A 1017 -3.84 -22.62 25.47
CA ARG A 1017 -4.28 -23.28 24.23
C ARG A 1017 -3.28 -24.36 23.80
N PRO A 1018 -3.68 -25.34 22.97
CA PRO A 1018 -2.76 -26.25 22.30
C PRO A 1018 -1.69 -25.48 21.50
N ALA A 1019 -0.46 -26.02 21.45
CA ALA A 1019 0.63 -25.43 20.66
C ALA A 1019 0.41 -25.58 19.14
N THR A 1020 -0.48 -26.49 18.73
CA THR A 1020 -0.77 -26.92 17.37
C THR A 1020 -1.81 -26.01 16.69
N ASN A 1021 -1.33 -25.06 15.88
CA ASN A 1021 -2.05 -24.28 14.85
C ASN A 1021 -3.55 -24.00 15.06
N GLY A 1022 -3.87 -23.06 15.98
CA GLY A 1022 -4.88 -22.00 15.75
C GLY A 1022 -6.35 -22.37 15.48
N LYS A 1023 -6.73 -23.66 15.49
CA LYS A 1023 -8.10 -24.15 15.44
C LYS A 1023 -8.58 -24.40 16.87
N LEU A 1024 -9.89 -24.33 17.12
CA LEU A 1024 -10.45 -24.68 18.44
C LEU A 1024 -10.40 -26.21 18.72
N GLU A 1025 -10.13 -27.01 17.69
CA GLU A 1025 -10.20 -28.48 17.69
C GLU A 1025 -8.81 -29.14 17.48
N SER A 1026 -7.74 -28.58 18.06
CA SER A 1026 -6.43 -29.24 18.04
C SER A 1026 -6.12 -29.94 19.36
N ASN A 1027 -5.64 -31.19 19.27
CA ASN A 1027 -5.36 -32.00 20.45
C ASN A 1027 -4.18 -31.42 21.26
N TRP A 1028 -4.33 -31.44 22.59
CA TRP A 1028 -3.24 -31.23 23.54
C TRP A 1028 -2.21 -32.38 23.45
N SER A 1029 -0.96 -32.13 23.88
CA SER A 1029 0.04 -33.21 23.95
C SER A 1029 -0.35 -34.25 25.00
N ASP A 1030 0.07 -35.50 24.77
CA ASP A 1030 -0.25 -36.62 25.66
C ASP A 1030 0.23 -36.36 27.09
N GLU A 1031 1.43 -35.80 27.24
CA GLU A 1031 2.02 -35.31 28.50
C GLU A 1031 1.10 -34.36 29.28
N ALA A 1032 0.37 -33.49 28.58
CA ALA A 1032 -0.54 -32.53 29.19
C ALA A 1032 -1.88 -33.18 29.60
N ASN A 1033 -2.36 -34.14 28.80
CA ASN A 1033 -3.55 -34.91 29.11
C ASN A 1033 -3.31 -35.90 30.27
N GLU A 1034 -2.12 -36.52 30.36
CA GLU A 1034 -1.74 -37.40 31.47
C GLU A 1034 -1.70 -36.66 32.82
N ILE A 1035 -1.17 -35.42 32.84
CA ILE A 1035 -1.14 -34.59 34.05
C ILE A 1035 -2.55 -34.46 34.67
N PHE A 1036 -3.59 -34.25 33.86
CA PHE A 1036 -4.96 -34.14 34.38
C PHE A 1036 -5.61 -35.49 34.70
N LYS A 1037 -5.32 -36.57 33.96
CA LYS A 1037 -5.81 -37.92 34.28
C LYS A 1037 -5.29 -38.44 35.62
N ILE A 1038 -4.10 -38.03 36.05
CA ILE A 1038 -3.60 -38.32 37.41
C ILE A 1038 -4.48 -37.66 38.48
N VAL A 1039 -5.05 -36.49 38.19
CA VAL A 1039 -5.90 -35.74 39.13
C VAL A 1039 -7.36 -36.21 39.13
N GLU A 1040 -7.87 -36.67 37.97
CA GLU A 1040 -9.17 -37.35 37.88
C GLU A 1040 -9.23 -38.59 38.79
N ASN A 1041 -8.16 -39.39 38.80
CA ASN A 1041 -8.09 -40.63 39.59
C ASN A 1041 -7.88 -40.44 41.11
N SER A 1042 -7.69 -39.22 41.61
CA SER A 1042 -7.36 -38.97 43.02
C SER A 1042 -8.53 -38.46 43.89
N ASN A 1043 -9.74 -38.35 43.34
CA ASN A 1043 -10.94 -37.79 44.03
C ASN A 1043 -10.74 -36.37 44.61
N GLY A 1044 -9.65 -35.68 44.24
CA GLY A 1044 -9.23 -34.48 44.94
C GLY A 1044 -10.02 -33.23 44.55
N VAL A 1045 -9.85 -32.20 45.38
CA VAL A 1045 -10.69 -31.01 45.37
C VAL A 1045 -9.96 -29.89 44.65
N PHE A 1046 -10.64 -29.14 43.79
CA PHE A 1046 -10.07 -27.99 43.11
C PHE A 1046 -10.68 -26.69 43.62
N TYR A 1047 -9.86 -25.65 43.69
CA TYR A 1047 -10.29 -24.26 43.90
C TYR A 1047 -10.04 -23.47 42.63
N GLY A 1048 -11.13 -23.17 41.92
CA GLY A 1048 -11.13 -22.49 40.63
C GLY A 1048 -11.52 -21.02 40.74
N LYS A 1049 -10.68 -20.12 40.23
CA LYS A 1049 -11.02 -18.71 39.99
C LYS A 1049 -11.76 -18.58 38.66
N ILE A 1050 -13.02 -18.17 38.70
CA ILE A 1050 -13.85 -18.03 37.50
C ILE A 1050 -13.35 -16.85 36.66
N TYR A 1051 -13.10 -17.11 35.38
CA TYR A 1051 -12.83 -16.13 34.33
C TYR A 1051 -14.11 -15.71 33.61
N SER A 1052 -14.92 -16.69 33.19
CA SER A 1052 -16.21 -16.44 32.54
C SER A 1052 -17.17 -17.62 32.73
N ILE A 1053 -18.45 -17.36 32.49
CA ILE A 1053 -19.50 -18.37 32.38
C ILE A 1053 -20.27 -18.04 31.10
N VAL A 1054 -20.27 -18.94 30.11
CA VAL A 1054 -20.92 -18.72 28.81
C VAL A 1054 -21.61 -20.01 28.36
N ASN A 1055 -22.89 -19.95 28.01
CA ASN A 1055 -23.70 -21.11 27.58
C ASN A 1055 -23.64 -22.33 28.53
N GLY A 1056 -23.48 -22.11 29.84
CA GLY A 1056 -23.33 -23.18 30.84
C GLY A 1056 -21.91 -23.76 30.97
N ILE A 1057 -20.92 -23.20 30.27
CA ILE A 1057 -19.50 -23.57 30.37
C ILE A 1057 -18.78 -22.59 31.29
N VAL A 1058 -18.08 -23.09 32.31
CA VAL A 1058 -17.24 -22.28 33.21
C VAL A 1058 -15.79 -22.27 32.74
N SER A 1059 -15.27 -21.08 32.45
CA SER A 1059 -13.85 -20.89 32.16
C SER A 1059 -13.12 -20.45 33.44
N PHE A 1060 -11.98 -21.08 33.75
CA PHE A 1060 -11.16 -20.74 34.92
C PHE A 1060 -9.87 -20.00 34.54
N GLU A 1061 -9.56 -18.91 35.23
CA GLU A 1061 -8.28 -18.19 35.06
C GLU A 1061 -7.12 -18.90 35.78
N ASP A 1062 -7.42 -19.52 36.92
CA ASP A 1062 -6.50 -20.24 37.79
C ASP A 1062 -7.30 -21.39 38.42
N LEU A 1063 -6.74 -22.59 38.45
CA LEU A 1063 -7.41 -23.81 38.94
C LEU A 1063 -6.41 -24.60 39.77
N LYS A 1064 -6.55 -24.53 41.10
CA LYS A 1064 -5.58 -25.10 42.04
C LYS A 1064 -6.11 -26.39 42.62
N TYR A 1065 -5.29 -27.42 42.56
CA TYR A 1065 -5.54 -28.65 43.28
C TYR A 1065 -5.31 -28.45 44.79
N ILE A 1066 -6.26 -28.92 45.60
CA ILE A 1066 -6.23 -28.98 47.05
C ILE A 1066 -6.32 -30.46 47.44
N ASN A 1067 -5.40 -30.87 48.31
CA ASN A 1067 -5.21 -32.25 48.77
C ASN A 1067 -5.32 -32.33 50.30
#